data_AF-A0A1F6GZF5-F1
#
_entry.id   AF-A0A1F6GZF5-F1
#
_cell.length_a   1.000
_cell.length_b   1.000
_cell.length_c   1.000
_cell.angle_alpha   90.00
_cell.angle_beta   90.00
_cell.angle_gamma   90.00
#
_symmetry.space_group_name_H-M   'P 1'
#
loop_
_entity.id
_entity.type
_entity.pdbx_description
1 polymer ?
#
loop_
_entity_poly.entity_id
_entity_poly.type
_entity_poly.pdbx_seq_one_letter_code
_entity_poly.pdbx_strand_id
1 'polypeptide(L)'
;MISVRGETEPKGAVVSLKLSATIGLKGTILAQAQVEFENVSKVNKQLVAVLPLEGKDLTPDQRTAFSDAFQSSIAQSGEYQLASSAEVSKMSPDEIQKVQNCTRDECATTIGAQLGVDRVISSTVAKLGEGKYQVSAKVLSVKDGTIVKTATADHEGDLANLKSTLATLSTRLTNRQVADLGIDAMLAAQAQARSEELAKIAAEQDKIKKAQLENEASWREIARQAELNRAKWVVIDDSLSLEKAIAEADALRAEFAATEKEFEAQWKKSQANLALASKVEKDPFETPEEFKKRATEAGFEESKRLVQQEQTYLSQKIEVLEPFEKRLAEFQAKRFTLPEVKLTASLGSPDAVASNFPITIFQGKKSWSGTWPYQDREQAKALYATKTLITVQAKAALSNGAKDKTGTKLTKAEALHPGVGAKQTVNLETPVPFPELAVVEGLRVKLRESEGKQAKLEAERIAALERLERLERFVPIKGGCFLMGDSFKEGEDDERLHEVCVSDFYLGKYEVTQEEWEKVMGNNPSDFERANNPVENMSWNDIQDFLGKLNAQSDGKYRLPTEAEWEYACREGGKKVKFGNGKDILDPREANFNGSANKESYSVQGKNRQRTTPVGSFAPNALGLYDMSGNVWEWVQDWYGDYPSKKQTNPTGPSGGSNRVYRGGSWLFYPRTLRCAYRDSRYPSGSHNLLGFRLLRTAP
;
A
#
# COMPACT_ATOMS: atom_id res chain seq x y z
N MET A 1 32.39 45.97 29.91
CA MET A 1 31.03 45.47 30.19
C MET A 1 30.87 44.13 29.51
N ILE A 2 30.47 43.10 30.25
CA ILE A 2 30.11 41.79 29.66
C ILE A 2 28.57 41.78 29.59
N SER A 3 28.00 41.67 28.39
CA SER A 3 26.56 41.58 28.19
C SER A 3 26.21 40.15 27.79
N VAL A 4 25.38 39.48 28.59
CA VAL A 4 24.89 38.12 28.34
C VAL A 4 23.40 38.22 28.00
N ARG A 5 22.97 37.65 26.86
CA ARG A 5 21.55 37.47 26.49
C ARG A 5 21.31 35.99 26.20
N GLY A 6 20.25 35.44 26.77
CA GLY A 6 19.76 34.10 26.49
C GLY A 6 18.29 33.98 26.87
N GLU A 7 17.54 33.16 26.14
CA GLU A 7 16.20 32.70 26.51
C GLU A 7 16.32 31.33 27.18
N THR A 8 15.58 31.12 28.28
CA THR A 8 15.57 29.84 29.01
C THR A 8 14.18 29.22 28.97
N GLU A 9 14.08 27.96 28.55
CA GLU A 9 12.91 27.12 28.78
C GLU A 9 13.23 26.01 29.81
N PRO A 10 12.36 25.79 30.83
CA PRO A 10 11.14 26.55 31.12
C PRO A 10 11.42 27.92 31.77
N LYS A 11 10.52 28.88 31.56
CA LYS A 11 10.60 30.22 32.17
C LYS A 11 10.54 30.11 33.69
N GLY A 12 11.62 30.50 34.38
CA GLY A 12 11.71 30.53 35.86
C GLY A 12 13.00 29.99 36.47
N ALA A 13 13.96 29.52 35.67
CA ALA A 13 15.27 29.09 36.20
C ALA A 13 16.12 30.28 36.66
N VAL A 14 16.68 30.21 37.87
CA VAL A 14 17.70 31.15 38.35
C VAL A 14 19.05 30.68 37.82
N VAL A 15 19.73 31.52 37.04
CA VAL A 15 21.05 31.23 36.47
C VAL A 15 22.10 31.98 37.28
N SER A 16 23.01 31.24 37.92
CA SER A 16 24.12 31.80 38.67
C SER A 16 25.37 31.83 37.78
N LEU A 17 25.83 33.05 37.47
CA LEU A 17 26.97 33.30 36.58
C LEU A 17 28.20 33.66 37.41
N LYS A 18 29.19 32.77 37.45
CA LYS A 18 30.42 33.01 38.20
C LYS A 18 31.53 33.45 37.24
N LEU A 19 31.93 34.70 37.38
CA LEU A 19 33.05 35.29 36.65
C LEU A 19 34.27 35.31 37.55
N SER A 20 35.34 34.66 37.12
CA SER A 20 36.63 34.70 37.81
C SER A 20 37.68 35.29 36.88
N ALA A 21 38.48 36.21 37.40
CA ALA A 21 39.55 36.85 36.65
C ALA A 21 40.85 36.75 37.45
N THR A 22 41.88 36.18 36.85
CA THR A 22 43.20 36.03 37.47
C THR A 22 44.20 36.88 36.69
N ILE A 23 44.92 37.75 37.40
CA ILE A 23 45.97 38.58 36.81
C ILE A 23 47.30 37.81 36.92
N GLY A 24 47.86 37.42 35.78
CA GLY A 24 49.17 36.78 35.73
C GLY A 24 50.30 37.79 35.99
N LEU A 25 51.47 37.30 36.43
CA LEU A 25 52.67 38.09 36.79
C LEU A 25 53.21 39.05 35.69
N LYS A 26 52.64 39.06 34.48
CA LYS A 26 52.98 39.98 33.38
C LYS A 26 51.83 40.93 32.98
N GLY A 27 50.79 41.06 33.79
CA GLY A 27 49.67 41.99 33.55
C GLY A 27 48.57 41.45 32.63
N THR A 28 48.66 40.19 32.18
CA THR A 28 47.60 39.57 31.38
C THR A 28 46.45 39.13 32.29
N ILE A 29 45.24 39.63 32.01
CA ILE A 29 44.00 39.21 32.70
C ILE A 29 43.43 38.00 31.96
N LEU A 30 43.38 36.85 32.63
CA LEU A 30 42.63 35.68 32.18
C LEU A 30 41.26 35.69 32.87
N ALA A 31 40.20 35.98 32.11
CA ALA A 31 38.83 35.93 32.60
C ALA A 31 38.17 34.62 32.14
N GLN A 32 37.61 33.88 33.10
CA GLN A 32 36.90 32.63 32.86
C GLN A 32 35.47 32.78 33.39
N ALA A 33 34.49 32.56 32.51
CA ALA A 33 33.08 32.57 32.84
C ALA A 33 32.59 31.12 32.93
N GLN A 34 32.05 30.74 34.08
CA GLN A 34 31.42 29.45 34.27
C GLN A 34 29.93 29.69 34.52
N VAL A 35 29.09 29.06 33.71
CA VAL A 35 27.64 29.07 33.84
C VAL A 35 27.24 27.80 34.56
N GLU A 36 26.78 27.93 35.80
CA GLU A 36 26.23 26.81 36.56
C GLU A 36 24.71 26.92 36.56
N PHE A 37 24.04 25.88 36.07
CA PHE A 37 22.60 25.73 36.19
C PHE A 37 22.32 25.21 37.59
N GLU A 38 21.91 26.09 38.51
CA GLU A 38 21.34 25.64 39.77
C GLU A 38 19.99 24.99 39.45
N ASN A 39 19.90 23.68 39.69
CA ASN A 39 18.64 22.95 39.69
C ASN A 39 17.73 23.57 40.76
N VAL A 40 16.89 24.52 40.34
CA VAL A 40 15.80 25.02 41.17
C VAL A 40 14.85 23.86 41.39
N SER A 41 14.82 23.40 42.65
CA SER A 41 13.94 22.39 43.23
C SER A 41 14.32 20.90 43.05
N LYS A 42 15.23 20.42 43.92
CA LYS A 42 14.95 19.13 44.60
C LYS A 42 13.73 19.36 45.50
N VAL A 43 12.53 19.35 44.91
CA VAL A 43 11.36 18.91 45.67
C VAL A 43 11.67 17.46 46.01
N ASN A 44 11.79 17.14 47.30
CA ASN A 44 11.90 15.76 47.74
C ASN A 44 10.54 15.09 47.40
N LYS A 45 10.38 14.63 46.16
CA LYS A 45 9.12 14.04 45.68
C LYS A 45 8.92 12.76 46.46
N GLN A 46 7.76 12.65 47.09
CA GLN A 46 7.43 11.47 47.90
C GLN A 46 7.50 10.22 47.01
N LEU A 47 8.14 9.17 47.50
CA LEU A 47 8.17 7.88 46.82
C LEU A 47 6.81 7.22 47.00
N VAL A 48 6.16 6.85 45.90
CA VAL A 48 4.78 6.37 45.90
C VAL A 48 4.66 5.05 45.14
N ALA A 49 4.00 4.07 45.74
CA ALA A 49 3.58 2.86 45.03
C ALA A 49 2.14 3.03 44.51
N VAL A 50 1.92 2.76 43.23
CA VAL A 50 0.56 2.68 42.65
C VAL A 50 0.17 1.22 42.60
N LEU A 51 -0.79 0.81 43.43
CA LEU A 51 -1.25 -0.57 43.47
C LEU A 51 -2.11 -0.89 42.24
N PRO A 52 -2.16 -2.17 41.82
CA PRO A 52 -3.05 -2.59 40.75
C PRO A 52 -4.50 -2.16 41.00
N LEU A 53 -5.15 -1.74 39.93
CA LEU A 53 -6.56 -1.36 39.93
C LEU A 53 -7.41 -2.59 40.21
N GLU A 54 -8.27 -2.50 41.22
CA GLU A 54 -9.19 -3.59 41.54
C GLU A 54 -10.61 -3.28 41.11
N GLY A 55 -11.26 -4.28 40.54
CA GLY A 55 -12.68 -4.26 40.25
C GLY A 55 -13.15 -5.69 40.06
N LYS A 56 -14.22 -6.09 40.75
CA LYS A 56 -14.78 -7.46 40.65
C LYS A 56 -15.29 -7.77 39.24
N ASP A 57 -15.62 -6.73 38.49
CA ASP A 57 -16.18 -6.81 37.14
C ASP A 57 -15.12 -6.63 36.02
N LEU A 58 -13.83 -6.56 36.36
CA LEU A 58 -12.74 -6.41 35.39
C LEU A 58 -12.09 -7.76 35.09
N THR A 59 -11.83 -8.06 33.81
CA THR A 59 -11.01 -9.23 33.45
C THR A 59 -9.54 -9.01 33.87
N PRO A 60 -8.73 -10.07 34.01
CA PRO A 60 -7.30 -9.94 34.31
C PRO A 60 -6.56 -9.00 33.34
N ASP A 61 -6.80 -9.13 32.04
CA ASP A 61 -6.16 -8.28 31.02
C ASP A 61 -6.59 -6.81 31.11
N GLN A 62 -7.87 -6.56 31.42
CA GLN A 62 -8.38 -5.22 31.67
C GLN A 62 -7.76 -4.60 32.92
N ARG A 63 -7.64 -5.37 34.01
CA ARG A 63 -6.99 -4.89 35.24
C ARG A 63 -5.55 -4.47 34.97
N THR A 64 -4.78 -5.29 34.25
CA THR A 64 -3.40 -4.95 33.88
C THR A 64 -3.36 -3.71 33.00
N ALA A 65 -4.10 -3.70 31.88
CA ALA A 65 -4.08 -2.59 30.92
C ALA A 65 -4.54 -1.24 31.51
N PHE A 66 -5.47 -1.25 32.45
CA PHE A 66 -5.94 -0.04 33.13
C PHE A 66 -5.00 0.39 34.26
N SER A 67 -4.40 -0.56 34.99
CA SER A 67 -3.37 -0.29 35.99
C SER A 67 -2.16 0.38 35.35
N ASP A 68 -1.68 -0.15 34.22
CA ASP A 68 -0.53 0.39 33.50
C ASP A 68 -0.81 1.80 32.96
N ALA A 69 -1.99 2.03 32.40
CA ALA A 69 -2.41 3.34 31.92
C ALA A 69 -2.51 4.37 33.06
N PHE A 70 -3.06 3.96 34.20
CA PHE A 70 -3.19 4.83 35.38
C PHE A 70 -1.84 5.13 36.03
N GLN A 71 -0.98 4.11 36.19
CA GLN A 71 0.38 4.28 36.71
C GLN A 71 1.20 5.19 35.79
N SER A 72 1.10 5.02 34.46
CA SER A 72 1.75 5.89 33.49
C SER A 72 1.26 7.34 33.60
N SER A 73 -0.04 7.55 33.78
CA SER A 73 -0.62 8.89 33.95
C SER A 73 -0.13 9.58 35.23
N ILE A 74 -0.03 8.83 36.34
CA ILE A 74 0.53 9.35 37.60
C ILE A 74 2.03 9.65 37.43
N ALA A 75 2.80 8.81 36.74
CA ALA A 75 4.22 9.04 36.48
C ALA A 75 4.44 10.33 35.67
N GLN A 76 3.64 10.53 34.62
CA GLN A 76 3.71 11.66 33.72
C GLN A 76 3.34 12.99 34.39
N SER A 77 2.53 12.97 35.48
CA SER A 77 2.24 14.19 36.26
C SER A 77 3.50 14.85 36.83
N GLY A 78 4.54 14.05 37.09
CA GLY A 78 5.76 14.47 37.76
C GLY A 78 5.58 14.88 39.22
N GLU A 79 4.40 14.68 39.83
CA GLU A 79 4.10 15.01 41.23
C GLU A 79 4.82 14.06 42.21
N TYR A 80 4.92 12.78 41.83
CA TYR A 80 5.43 11.69 42.66
C TYR A 80 6.64 11.00 42.01
N GLN A 81 7.52 10.42 42.82
CA GLN A 81 8.50 9.43 42.35
C GLN A 81 7.86 8.05 42.49
N LEU A 82 7.82 7.24 41.42
CA LEU A 82 7.14 5.94 41.49
C LEU A 82 8.08 4.80 41.87
N ALA A 83 7.59 3.89 42.71
CA ALA A 83 8.23 2.59 42.95
C ALA A 83 8.12 1.66 41.73
N SER A 84 9.03 0.69 41.65
CA SER A 84 9.14 -0.24 40.51
C SER A 84 7.86 -1.04 40.28
N SER A 85 7.24 -0.90 39.10
CA SER A 85 6.01 -1.64 38.72
C SER A 85 6.18 -3.16 38.81
N ALA A 86 7.39 -3.67 38.58
CA ALA A 86 7.71 -5.10 38.69
C ALA A 86 7.80 -5.61 40.15
N GLU A 87 7.99 -4.72 41.13
CA GLU A 87 7.99 -5.06 42.55
C GLU A 87 6.58 -4.91 43.14
N VAL A 88 5.84 -3.87 42.71
CA VAL A 88 4.46 -3.64 43.14
C VAL A 88 3.49 -4.71 42.61
N SER A 89 3.68 -5.18 41.37
CA SER A 89 2.82 -6.22 40.77
C SER A 89 2.96 -7.61 41.39
N LYS A 90 4.03 -7.85 42.17
CA LYS A 90 4.23 -9.10 42.94
C LYS A 90 3.43 -9.13 44.25
N MET A 91 2.77 -8.02 44.60
CA MET A 91 2.03 -7.87 45.85
C MET A 91 0.57 -7.50 45.55
N SER A 92 -0.34 -8.45 45.75
CA SER A 92 -1.78 -8.24 45.56
C SER A 92 -2.47 -7.93 46.90
N PRO A 93 -3.19 -6.79 47.02
CA PRO A 93 -3.95 -6.48 48.23
C PRO A 93 -5.04 -7.53 48.51
N ASP A 94 -5.64 -8.12 47.46
CA ASP A 94 -6.65 -9.18 47.56
C ASP A 94 -6.10 -10.48 48.19
N GLU A 95 -4.82 -10.80 47.96
CA GLU A 95 -4.18 -11.99 48.52
C GLU A 95 -3.81 -11.77 49.99
N ILE A 96 -3.36 -10.56 50.34
CA ILE A 96 -3.02 -10.18 51.71
C ILE A 96 -4.27 -10.06 52.57
N GLN A 97 -5.37 -9.51 52.03
CA GLN A 97 -6.64 -9.38 52.75
C GLN A 97 -7.22 -10.75 53.18
N LYS A 98 -7.00 -11.81 52.38
CA LYS A 98 -7.41 -13.19 52.72
C LYS A 98 -6.60 -13.82 53.85
N VAL A 99 -5.39 -13.31 54.11
CA VAL A 99 -4.45 -13.88 55.09
C VAL A 99 -4.41 -13.06 56.38
N GLN A 100 -4.55 -11.73 56.30
CA GLN A 100 -4.31 -10.81 57.44
C GLN A 100 -5.56 -10.11 58.00
N ASN A 101 -6.76 -10.38 57.48
CA ASN A 101 -8.03 -9.79 57.96
C ASN A 101 -7.97 -8.26 58.13
N CYS A 102 -7.33 -7.55 57.18
CA CYS A 102 -7.20 -6.10 57.14
C CYS A 102 -8.24 -5.46 56.22
N THR A 103 -8.61 -4.21 56.48
CA THR A 103 -9.34 -3.41 55.49
C THR A 103 -8.42 -3.05 54.32
N ARG A 104 -8.99 -2.73 53.16
CA ARG A 104 -8.20 -2.45 51.94
C ARG A 104 -7.15 -1.36 52.15
N ASP A 105 -7.50 -0.30 52.86
CA ASP A 105 -6.60 0.84 53.10
C ASP A 105 -5.48 0.45 54.11
N GLU A 106 -5.76 -0.43 55.07
CA GLU A 106 -4.76 -1.01 55.99
C GLU A 106 -3.83 -2.00 55.28
N CYS A 107 -4.35 -2.85 54.38
CA CYS A 107 -3.51 -3.76 53.60
C CYS A 107 -2.62 -2.97 52.62
N ALA A 108 -3.17 -1.93 51.97
CA ALA A 108 -2.42 -1.07 51.05
C ALA A 108 -1.26 -0.34 51.75
N THR A 109 -1.47 0.15 52.97
CA THR A 109 -0.41 0.79 53.77
C THR A 109 0.63 -0.21 54.27
N THR A 110 0.24 -1.45 54.57
CA THR A 110 1.17 -2.56 54.89
C THR A 110 2.06 -2.92 53.70
N ILE A 111 1.48 -3.00 52.49
CA ILE A 111 2.24 -3.19 51.24
C ILE A 111 3.20 -2.03 51.02
N GLY A 112 2.74 -0.79 51.26
CA GLY A 112 3.58 0.40 51.19
C GLY A 112 4.79 0.36 52.13
N ALA A 113 4.59 -0.12 53.36
CA ALA A 113 5.67 -0.28 54.33
C ALA A 113 6.70 -1.34 53.90
N GLN A 114 6.24 -2.45 53.29
CA GLN A 114 7.12 -3.50 52.76
C GLN A 114 7.92 -3.03 51.54
N LEU A 115 7.32 -2.18 50.69
CA LEU A 115 7.97 -1.57 49.53
C LEU A 115 8.86 -0.36 49.89
N GLY A 116 8.87 0.07 51.16
CA GLY A 116 9.66 1.21 51.63
C GLY A 116 9.24 2.56 51.03
N VAL A 117 7.95 2.72 50.66
CA VAL A 117 7.43 3.95 50.05
C VAL A 117 6.78 4.89 51.07
N ASP A 118 6.76 6.19 50.80
CA ASP A 118 6.16 7.21 51.68
C ASP A 118 4.62 7.24 51.59
N ARG A 119 4.10 6.89 50.41
CA ARG A 119 2.66 6.88 50.09
C ARG A 119 2.29 5.68 49.23
N VAL A 120 1.01 5.33 49.28
CA VAL A 120 0.42 4.32 48.39
C VAL A 120 -0.83 4.87 47.73
N ILE A 121 -0.98 4.66 46.43
CA ILE A 121 -2.20 4.96 45.69
C ILE A 121 -2.97 3.66 45.50
N SER A 122 -4.13 3.58 46.14
CA SER A 122 -5.07 2.48 46.00
C SER A 122 -6.23 2.92 45.12
N SER A 123 -6.56 2.14 44.10
CA SER A 123 -7.61 2.48 43.14
C SER A 123 -8.62 1.34 42.95
N THR A 124 -9.89 1.71 42.91
CA THR A 124 -11.03 0.79 42.75
C THR A 124 -11.89 1.18 41.57
N VAL A 125 -12.46 0.17 40.92
CA VAL A 125 -13.58 0.29 39.99
C VAL A 125 -14.75 -0.46 40.59
N ALA A 126 -15.79 0.28 40.96
CA ALA A 126 -17.05 -0.27 41.44
C ALA A 126 -18.11 -0.13 40.36
N LYS A 127 -18.75 -1.23 39.97
CA LYS A 127 -19.91 -1.17 39.09
C LYS A 127 -21.11 -0.65 39.89
N LEU A 128 -21.64 0.49 39.47
CA LEU A 128 -22.83 1.12 40.05
C LEU A 128 -24.13 0.69 39.32
N GLY A 129 -24.00 0.12 38.11
CA GLY A 129 -25.10 -0.35 37.28
C GLY A 129 -24.59 -0.85 35.92
N GLU A 130 -25.48 -1.26 35.01
CA GLU A 130 -25.08 -1.62 33.64
C GLU A 130 -24.41 -0.41 32.95
N GLY A 131 -23.16 -0.58 32.53
CA GLY A 131 -22.38 0.47 31.86
C GLY A 131 -22.02 1.67 32.75
N LYS A 132 -22.26 1.62 34.06
CA LYS A 132 -21.88 2.67 35.01
C LYS A 132 -20.86 2.15 36.00
N TYR A 133 -19.70 2.75 35.98
CA TYR A 133 -18.59 2.41 36.85
C TYR A 133 -18.17 3.66 37.60
N GLN A 134 -17.90 3.53 38.88
CA GLN A 134 -17.24 4.57 39.64
C GLN A 134 -15.80 4.16 39.86
N VAL A 135 -14.89 4.98 39.37
CA VAL A 135 -13.47 4.82 39.63
C VAL A 135 -13.08 5.74 40.77
N SER A 136 -12.59 5.16 41.86
CA SER A 136 -12.09 5.91 43.01
C SER A 136 -10.62 5.61 43.22
N ALA A 137 -9.85 6.60 43.61
CA ALA A 137 -8.46 6.44 43.97
C ALA A 137 -8.12 7.28 45.20
N LYS A 138 -7.37 6.68 46.11
CA LYS A 138 -6.95 7.28 47.38
C LYS A 138 -5.43 7.26 47.49
N VAL A 139 -4.87 8.39 47.89
CA VAL A 139 -3.47 8.51 48.32
C VAL A 139 -3.44 8.29 49.83
N LEU A 140 -2.76 7.24 50.27
CA LEU A 140 -2.62 6.84 51.66
C LEU A 140 -1.22 7.17 52.16
N SER A 141 -1.12 7.68 53.38
CA SER A 141 0.13 7.85 54.09
C SER A 141 0.56 6.53 54.73
N VAL A 142 1.73 6.00 54.36
CA VAL A 142 2.25 4.75 54.94
C VAL A 142 2.63 4.93 56.42
N LYS A 143 2.99 6.15 56.82
CA LYS A 143 3.46 6.47 58.18
C LYS A 143 2.36 6.38 59.26
N ASP A 144 1.15 6.80 58.94
CA ASP A 144 0.06 6.95 59.91
C ASP A 144 -1.29 6.39 59.41
N GLY A 145 -1.32 5.76 58.23
CA GLY A 145 -2.51 5.15 57.65
C GLY A 145 -3.56 6.15 57.17
N THR A 146 -3.29 7.46 57.22
CA THR A 146 -4.28 8.48 56.90
C THR A 146 -4.49 8.63 55.39
N ILE A 147 -5.73 8.91 54.99
CA ILE A 147 -6.07 9.28 53.62
C ILE A 147 -5.64 10.73 53.41
N VAL A 148 -4.61 10.93 52.58
CA VAL A 148 -4.05 12.24 52.24
C VAL A 148 -4.93 12.93 51.21
N LYS A 149 -5.42 12.16 50.23
CA LYS A 149 -6.24 12.69 49.13
C LYS A 149 -7.10 11.60 48.51
N THR A 150 -8.31 11.94 48.11
CA THR A 150 -9.21 11.05 47.37
C THR A 150 -9.67 11.76 46.10
N ALA A 151 -9.73 11.02 45.01
CA ALA A 151 -10.42 11.43 43.81
C ALA A 151 -11.40 10.33 43.40
N THR A 152 -12.55 10.75 42.90
CA THR A 152 -13.55 9.85 42.33
C THR A 152 -13.97 10.42 40.97
N ALA A 153 -14.21 9.53 40.02
CA ALA A 153 -14.74 9.86 38.71
C ALA A 153 -15.73 8.78 38.30
N ASP A 154 -16.91 9.22 37.87
CA ASP A 154 -17.90 8.33 37.28
C ASP A 154 -17.55 8.12 35.81
N HIS A 155 -17.64 6.87 35.39
CA HIS A 155 -17.44 6.41 34.04
C HIS A 155 -18.76 5.81 33.55
N GLU A 156 -19.32 6.42 32.51
CA GLU A 156 -20.49 5.88 31.82
C GLU A 156 -20.05 5.39 30.44
N GLY A 157 -20.37 4.13 30.12
CA GLY A 157 -20.02 3.48 28.87
C GLY A 157 -19.16 2.23 29.02
N ASP A 158 -18.54 1.84 27.89
CA ASP A 158 -17.67 0.67 27.82
C ASP A 158 -16.35 0.89 28.57
N LEU A 159 -15.95 -0.12 29.34
CA LEU A 159 -14.65 -0.21 30.01
C LEU A 159 -13.47 0.06 29.08
N ALA A 160 -13.58 -0.18 27.76
CA ALA A 160 -12.55 0.19 26.79
C ALA A 160 -12.09 1.67 26.89
N ASN A 161 -13.00 2.58 27.27
CA ASN A 161 -12.73 4.01 27.42
C ASN A 161 -12.35 4.44 28.84
N LEU A 162 -12.27 3.49 29.79
CA LEU A 162 -11.94 3.76 31.19
C LEU A 162 -10.58 4.45 31.35
N LYS A 163 -9.64 4.24 30.40
CA LYS A 163 -8.32 4.88 30.36
C LYS A 163 -8.40 6.41 30.39
N SER A 164 -9.36 7.02 29.68
CA SER A 164 -9.55 8.48 29.68
C SER A 164 -10.06 8.99 31.04
N THR A 165 -10.90 8.19 31.70
CA THR A 165 -11.41 8.49 33.04
C THR A 165 -10.32 8.34 34.10
N LEU A 166 -9.45 7.34 33.95
CA LEU A 166 -8.25 7.15 34.78
C LEU A 166 -7.25 8.31 34.61
N ALA A 167 -7.07 8.82 33.38
CA ALA A 167 -6.28 10.02 33.15
C ALA A 167 -6.88 11.25 33.85
N THR A 168 -8.21 11.42 33.78
CA THR A 168 -8.92 12.49 34.52
C THR A 168 -8.76 12.33 36.04
N LEU A 169 -8.84 11.09 36.54
CA LEU A 169 -8.65 10.78 37.95
C LEU A 169 -7.23 11.09 38.42
N SER A 170 -6.23 10.77 37.60
CA SER A 170 -4.82 11.08 37.87
C SER A 170 -4.57 12.60 37.96
N THR A 171 -5.25 13.37 37.11
CA THR A 171 -5.20 14.85 37.09
C THR A 171 -5.77 15.42 38.40
N ARG A 172 -6.91 14.89 38.86
CA ARG A 172 -7.54 15.28 40.14
C ARG A 172 -6.66 14.94 41.35
N LEU A 173 -5.93 13.82 41.30
CA LEU A 173 -5.01 13.42 42.37
C LEU A 173 -3.73 14.27 42.41
N THR A 174 -3.25 14.74 41.26
CA THR A 174 -1.94 15.41 41.13
C THR A 174 -2.03 16.95 41.02
N ASN A 175 -3.22 17.54 41.10
CA ASN A 175 -3.44 19.01 41.16
C ASN A 175 -2.77 19.85 40.06
N ARG A 176 -2.43 19.24 38.91
CA ARG A 176 -1.95 19.94 37.72
C ARG A 176 -3.01 19.87 36.64
N GLN A 177 -3.50 21.01 36.17
CA GLN A 177 -4.06 21.09 34.82
C GLN A 177 -2.94 20.71 33.86
N VAL A 178 -3.25 19.88 32.86
CA VAL A 178 -2.34 19.63 31.75
C VAL A 178 -2.14 20.97 31.04
N ALA A 179 -1.11 21.70 31.43
CA ALA A 179 -0.60 22.82 30.66
C ALA A 179 -0.01 22.22 29.40
N ASP A 180 -0.70 22.45 28.29
CA ASP A 180 -0.35 22.41 26.87
C ASP A 180 1.12 22.10 26.48
N LEU A 181 1.69 21.01 26.98
CA LEU A 181 3.03 20.53 26.69
C LEU A 181 3.00 19.02 26.73
N GLY A 182 3.07 18.40 25.55
CA GLY A 182 3.20 16.95 25.44
C GLY A 182 2.88 16.36 24.07
N ILE A 183 2.19 17.09 23.18
CA ILE A 183 2.07 16.67 21.79
C ILE A 183 3.34 17.04 21.03
N ASP A 184 3.87 18.26 21.19
CA ASP A 184 5.04 18.71 20.43
C ASP A 184 6.35 18.01 20.83
N ALA A 185 6.56 17.69 22.10
CA ALA A 185 7.76 16.96 22.54
C ALA A 185 7.71 15.47 22.14
N MET A 186 6.52 14.88 22.15
CA MET A 186 6.30 13.50 21.69
C MET A 186 6.37 13.40 20.16
N LEU A 187 5.81 14.38 19.45
CA LEU A 187 5.98 14.55 18.00
C LEU A 187 7.43 14.85 17.63
N ALA A 188 8.18 15.61 18.42
CA ALA A 188 9.59 15.88 18.17
C ALA A 188 10.47 14.64 18.38
N ALA A 189 10.22 13.85 19.44
CA ALA A 189 10.90 12.58 19.67
C ALA A 189 10.56 11.54 18.59
N GLN A 190 9.28 11.48 18.17
CA GLN A 190 8.84 10.63 17.08
C GLN A 190 9.38 11.11 15.72
N ALA A 191 9.47 12.42 15.50
CA ALA A 191 10.07 13.01 14.30
C ALA A 191 11.58 12.76 14.25
N GLN A 192 12.27 12.80 15.39
CA GLN A 192 13.69 12.50 15.50
C GLN A 192 13.96 11.01 15.21
N ALA A 193 13.22 10.10 15.86
CA ALA A 193 13.31 8.67 15.59
C ALA A 193 13.01 8.35 14.11
N ARG A 194 11.97 8.98 13.53
CA ARG A 194 11.65 8.86 12.10
C ARG A 194 12.76 9.43 11.22
N SER A 195 13.42 10.51 11.62
CA SER A 195 14.53 11.09 10.85
C SER A 195 15.77 10.19 10.84
N GLU A 196 16.07 9.53 11.97
CA GLU A 196 17.19 8.61 12.09
C GLU A 196 16.93 7.32 11.30
N GLU A 197 15.69 6.84 11.28
CA GLU A 197 15.28 5.69 10.47
C GLU A 197 15.29 6.02 8.97
N LEU A 198 14.75 7.17 8.57
CA LEU A 198 14.82 7.67 7.19
C LEU A 198 16.27 7.86 6.74
N ALA A 199 17.18 8.29 7.63
CA ALA A 199 18.60 8.40 7.34
C ALA A 199 19.27 7.03 7.12
N LYS A 200 18.90 5.99 7.89
CA LYS A 200 19.38 4.61 7.66
C LYS A 200 18.88 4.04 6.34
N ILE A 201 17.60 4.25 6.02
CA ILE A 201 17.01 3.84 4.75
C ILE A 201 17.70 4.56 3.58
N ALA A 202 17.92 5.87 3.71
CA ALA A 202 18.62 6.67 2.70
C ALA A 202 20.07 6.20 2.51
N ALA A 203 20.79 5.90 3.59
CA ALA A 203 22.16 5.39 3.51
C ALA A 203 22.25 4.03 2.81
N GLU A 204 21.28 3.13 3.04
CA GLU A 204 21.21 1.84 2.36
C GLU A 204 20.81 1.99 0.88
N GLN A 205 19.88 2.89 0.57
CA GLN A 205 19.53 3.26 -0.80
C GLN A 205 20.72 3.85 -1.57
N ASP A 206 21.55 4.68 -0.92
CA ASP A 206 22.74 5.27 -1.52
C ASP A 206 23.82 4.21 -1.84
N LYS A 207 24.02 3.21 -0.97
CA LYS A 207 24.92 2.08 -1.27
C LYS A 207 24.45 1.31 -2.51
N ILE A 208 23.14 1.03 -2.60
CA ILE A 208 22.54 0.33 -3.74
C ILE A 208 22.69 1.16 -5.02
N LYS A 209 22.36 2.44 -4.96
CA LYS A 209 22.47 3.37 -6.10
C LYS A 209 23.90 3.48 -6.60
N LYS A 210 24.87 3.54 -5.68
CA LYS A 210 26.30 3.52 -6.03
C LYS A 210 26.69 2.22 -6.74
N ALA A 211 26.26 1.06 -6.23
CA ALA A 211 26.53 -0.22 -6.88
C ALA A 211 25.88 -0.31 -8.28
N GLN A 212 24.69 0.26 -8.48
CA GLN A 212 24.03 0.34 -9.78
C GLN A 212 24.80 1.23 -10.77
N LEU A 213 25.24 2.41 -10.33
CA LEU A 213 26.05 3.31 -11.15
C LEU A 213 27.39 2.69 -11.55
N GLU A 214 28.04 1.96 -10.65
CA GLU A 214 29.26 1.21 -10.93
C GLU A 214 29.02 0.11 -11.97
N ASN A 215 27.88 -0.60 -11.89
CA ASN A 215 27.49 -1.59 -12.90
C ASN A 215 27.24 -0.94 -14.26
N GLU A 216 26.46 0.16 -14.32
CA GLU A 216 26.21 0.91 -15.55
C GLU A 216 27.49 1.43 -16.21
N ALA A 217 28.44 1.92 -15.42
CA ALA A 217 29.73 2.33 -15.92
C ALA A 217 30.51 1.16 -16.54
N SER A 218 30.47 -0.01 -15.91
CA SER A 218 31.09 -1.24 -16.45
C SER A 218 30.46 -1.66 -17.77
N TRP A 219 29.12 -1.59 -17.89
CA TRP A 219 28.40 -1.92 -19.12
C TRP A 219 28.77 -0.97 -20.27
N ARG A 220 28.86 0.32 -19.98
CA ARG A 220 29.29 1.33 -20.96
C ARG A 220 30.70 1.10 -21.44
N GLU A 221 31.61 0.67 -20.59
CA GLU A 221 32.98 0.37 -21.00
C GLU A 221 33.04 -0.84 -21.95
N ILE A 222 32.28 -1.91 -21.67
CA ILE A 222 32.18 -3.06 -22.58
C ILE A 222 31.62 -2.63 -23.94
N ALA A 223 30.55 -1.82 -23.94
CA ALA A 223 29.95 -1.27 -25.15
C ALA A 223 30.95 -0.41 -25.95
N ARG A 224 31.70 0.45 -25.26
CA ARG A 224 32.72 1.32 -25.86
C ARG A 224 33.84 0.52 -26.52
N GLN A 225 34.29 -0.57 -25.88
CA GLN A 225 35.33 -1.44 -26.43
C GLN A 225 34.83 -2.17 -27.68
N ALA A 226 33.59 -2.68 -27.66
CA ALA A 226 32.96 -3.27 -28.84
C ALA A 226 32.88 -2.26 -29.99
N GLU A 227 32.48 -1.01 -29.72
CA GLU A 227 32.42 0.05 -30.73
C GLU A 227 33.78 0.38 -31.35
N LEU A 228 34.83 0.46 -30.54
CA LEU A 228 36.19 0.67 -31.05
C LEU A 228 36.69 -0.47 -31.94
N ASN A 229 36.26 -1.70 -31.68
CA ASN A 229 36.61 -2.84 -32.51
C ASN A 229 35.82 -2.86 -33.82
N ARG A 230 34.59 -2.34 -33.86
CA ARG A 230 33.81 -2.19 -35.11
C ARG A 230 34.53 -1.39 -36.18
N ALA A 231 35.29 -0.37 -35.78
CA ALA A 231 36.09 0.42 -36.71
C ALA A 231 37.18 -0.40 -37.44
N LYS A 232 37.50 -1.60 -36.96
CA LYS A 232 38.50 -2.51 -37.56
C LYS A 232 37.88 -3.51 -38.53
N TRP A 233 36.55 -3.59 -38.62
CA TRP A 233 35.86 -4.60 -39.43
C TRP A 233 36.07 -4.35 -40.92
N VAL A 234 36.36 -5.43 -41.66
CA VAL A 234 36.61 -5.37 -43.11
C VAL A 234 35.30 -5.14 -43.87
N VAL A 235 35.27 -4.23 -44.84
CA VAL A 235 34.11 -3.98 -45.73
C VAL A 235 33.72 -5.25 -46.51
N ILE A 236 32.42 -5.58 -46.51
CA ILE A 236 31.87 -6.72 -47.23
C ILE A 236 31.42 -6.27 -48.63
N ASP A 237 32.29 -6.44 -49.63
CA ASP A 237 32.02 -6.13 -51.04
C ASP A 237 32.57 -7.23 -51.97
N ASP A 238 32.36 -7.11 -53.28
CA ASP A 238 32.73 -8.14 -54.27
C ASP A 238 34.24 -8.39 -54.40
N SER A 239 35.09 -7.52 -53.85
CA SER A 239 36.55 -7.72 -53.79
C SER A 239 36.98 -8.63 -52.63
N LEU A 240 36.10 -8.88 -51.65
CA LEU A 240 36.41 -9.69 -50.49
C LEU A 240 36.56 -11.18 -50.86
N SER A 241 37.78 -11.71 -50.70
CA SER A 241 38.06 -13.12 -50.93
C SER A 241 37.38 -14.01 -49.87
N LEU A 242 37.06 -15.24 -50.26
CA LEU A 242 36.45 -16.21 -49.35
C LEU A 242 37.34 -16.53 -48.15
N GLU A 243 38.64 -16.73 -48.35
CA GLU A 243 39.58 -17.00 -47.26
C GLU A 243 39.59 -15.87 -46.23
N LYS A 244 39.62 -14.60 -46.70
CA LYS A 244 39.57 -13.44 -45.83
C LYS A 244 38.22 -13.31 -45.12
N ALA A 245 37.13 -13.64 -45.79
CA ALA A 245 35.79 -13.64 -45.19
C ALA A 245 35.62 -14.71 -44.10
N ILE A 246 36.21 -15.91 -44.27
CA ILE A 246 36.23 -16.96 -43.24
C ILE A 246 37.01 -16.47 -42.02
N ALA A 247 38.21 -15.92 -42.23
CA ALA A 247 39.03 -15.40 -41.14
C ALA A 247 38.35 -14.27 -40.36
N GLU A 248 37.69 -13.35 -41.07
CA GLU A 248 36.95 -12.25 -40.44
C GLU A 248 35.72 -12.75 -39.67
N ALA A 249 34.97 -13.71 -40.24
CA ALA A 249 33.83 -14.32 -39.55
C ALA A 249 34.27 -15.09 -38.29
N ASP A 250 35.37 -15.83 -38.34
CA ASP A 250 35.94 -16.50 -37.15
C ASP A 250 36.38 -15.50 -36.08
N ALA A 251 37.00 -14.38 -36.49
CA ALA A 251 37.39 -13.31 -35.56
C ALA A 251 36.18 -12.65 -34.89
N LEU A 252 35.13 -12.34 -35.66
CA LEU A 252 33.88 -11.77 -35.15
C LEU A 252 33.17 -12.70 -34.18
N ARG A 253 33.13 -14.01 -34.47
CA ARG A 253 32.52 -15.01 -33.58
C ARG A 253 33.29 -15.16 -32.28
N ALA A 254 34.62 -15.13 -32.34
CA ALA A 254 35.46 -15.14 -31.15
C ALA A 254 35.25 -13.87 -30.29
N GLU A 255 35.12 -12.70 -30.93
CA GLU A 255 34.83 -11.45 -30.24
C GLU A 255 33.43 -11.43 -29.62
N PHE A 256 32.42 -11.94 -30.32
CA PHE A 256 31.06 -12.12 -29.80
C PHE A 256 31.09 -12.97 -28.52
N ALA A 257 31.75 -14.14 -28.56
CA ALA A 257 31.83 -15.04 -27.41
C ALA A 257 32.59 -14.43 -26.22
N ALA A 258 33.66 -13.67 -26.48
CA ALA A 258 34.40 -12.96 -25.44
C ALA A 258 33.54 -11.86 -24.79
N THR A 259 32.81 -11.10 -25.60
CA THR A 259 31.89 -10.04 -25.14
C THR A 259 30.76 -10.63 -24.30
N GLU A 260 30.15 -11.73 -24.76
CA GLU A 260 29.11 -12.43 -23.99
C GLU A 260 29.61 -12.89 -22.63
N LYS A 261 30.80 -13.50 -22.58
CA LYS A 261 31.40 -13.98 -21.32
C LYS A 261 31.65 -12.85 -20.33
N GLU A 262 32.11 -11.69 -20.80
CA GLU A 262 32.28 -10.52 -19.95
C GLU A 262 30.93 -10.03 -19.40
N PHE A 263 29.89 -10.00 -20.25
CA PHE A 263 28.55 -9.64 -19.80
C PHE A 263 28.02 -10.57 -18.69
N GLU A 264 28.21 -11.88 -18.83
CA GLU A 264 27.77 -12.85 -17.83
C GLU A 264 28.54 -12.74 -16.51
N ALA A 265 29.86 -12.48 -16.57
CA ALA A 265 30.69 -12.31 -15.39
C ALA A 265 30.24 -11.09 -14.57
N GLN A 266 30.01 -9.97 -15.24
CA GLN A 266 29.50 -8.75 -14.61
C GLN A 266 28.07 -8.93 -14.09
N TRP A 267 27.20 -9.68 -14.79
CA TRP A 267 25.84 -9.97 -14.32
C TRP A 267 25.85 -10.73 -12.99
N LYS A 268 26.70 -11.76 -12.86
CA LYS A 268 26.87 -12.50 -11.60
C LYS A 268 27.32 -11.60 -10.46
N LYS A 269 28.26 -10.69 -10.72
CA LYS A 269 28.73 -9.71 -9.72
C LYS A 269 27.60 -8.77 -9.30
N SER A 270 26.81 -8.31 -10.25
CA SER A 270 25.64 -7.46 -10.04
C SER A 270 24.57 -8.14 -9.16
N GLN A 271 24.29 -9.43 -9.41
CA GLN A 271 23.37 -10.22 -8.58
C GLN A 271 23.88 -10.41 -7.14
N ALA A 272 25.18 -10.67 -6.96
CA ALA A 272 25.77 -10.84 -5.63
C ALA A 272 25.71 -9.55 -4.79
N ASN A 273 25.93 -8.39 -5.42
CA ASN A 273 25.82 -7.09 -4.75
C ASN A 273 24.40 -6.80 -4.26
N LEU A 274 23.38 -7.20 -5.03
CA LEU A 274 21.98 -6.97 -4.66
C LEU A 274 21.53 -7.87 -3.50
N ALA A 275 21.94 -9.15 -3.51
CA ALA A 275 21.67 -10.08 -2.42
C ALA A 275 22.28 -9.64 -1.09
N LEU A 276 23.38 -8.89 -1.11
CA LEU A 276 23.99 -8.31 0.08
C LEU A 276 23.17 -7.14 0.64
N ALA A 277 22.41 -6.45 -0.22
CA ALA A 277 21.68 -5.23 0.11
C ALA A 277 20.21 -5.46 0.55
N SER A 278 19.67 -6.67 0.41
CA SER A 278 18.24 -6.96 0.69
C SER A 278 17.93 -7.46 2.11
N LYS A 279 18.82 -7.25 3.08
CA LYS A 279 18.51 -7.60 4.47
C LYS A 279 17.58 -6.57 5.10
N VAL A 280 16.29 -6.88 5.13
CA VAL A 280 15.32 -6.17 5.97
C VAL A 280 15.54 -6.60 7.41
N GLU A 281 16.21 -5.76 8.21
CA GLU A 281 16.29 -5.97 9.66
C GLU A 281 14.95 -5.62 10.32
N LYS A 282 14.55 -6.48 11.27
CA LYS A 282 13.37 -6.27 12.10
C LYS A 282 13.66 -5.12 13.08
N ASP A 283 12.78 -4.12 13.12
CA ASP A 283 12.88 -3.04 14.09
C ASP A 283 12.58 -3.61 15.50
N PRO A 284 13.42 -3.35 16.52
CA PRO A 284 13.15 -3.80 17.89
C PRO A 284 11.84 -3.27 18.49
N PHE A 285 11.24 -2.22 17.92
CA PHE A 285 10.08 -1.51 18.45
C PHE A 285 8.82 -1.60 17.58
N GLU A 286 8.85 -2.23 16.40
CA GLU A 286 7.67 -2.37 15.54
C GLU A 286 6.72 -3.47 16.04
N THR A 287 5.41 -3.24 15.92
CA THR A 287 4.42 -4.29 16.17
C THR A 287 4.44 -5.36 15.07
N PRO A 288 3.95 -6.59 15.34
CA PRO A 288 3.88 -7.64 14.33
C PRO A 288 3.08 -7.25 13.08
N GLU A 289 1.99 -6.47 13.22
CA GLU A 289 1.23 -5.95 12.08
C GLU A 289 2.01 -4.91 11.27
N GLU A 290 2.72 -3.99 11.91
CA GLU A 290 3.52 -2.95 11.23
C GLU A 290 4.72 -3.56 10.49
N PHE A 291 5.41 -4.52 11.11
CA PHE A 291 6.46 -5.29 10.42
C PHE A 291 5.93 -5.99 9.19
N LYS A 292 4.76 -6.64 9.31
CA LYS A 292 4.17 -7.39 8.19
C LYS A 292 3.82 -6.47 7.02
N LYS A 293 3.29 -5.27 7.29
CA LYS A 293 3.00 -4.27 6.27
C LYS A 293 4.29 -3.76 5.60
N ARG A 294 5.28 -3.34 6.40
CA ARG A 294 6.58 -2.85 5.92
C ARG A 294 7.33 -3.91 5.12
N ALA A 295 7.36 -5.16 5.60
CA ALA A 295 7.98 -6.29 4.92
C ALA A 295 7.28 -6.62 3.59
N THR A 296 5.96 -6.46 3.52
CA THR A 296 5.20 -6.66 2.28
C THR A 296 5.51 -5.57 1.24
N GLU A 297 5.53 -4.30 1.65
CA GLU A 297 5.89 -3.17 0.79
C GLU A 297 7.36 -3.23 0.34
N ALA A 298 8.27 -3.56 1.27
CA ALA A 298 9.69 -3.75 0.98
C ALA A 298 9.93 -4.93 0.02
N GLY A 299 9.22 -6.05 0.20
CA GLY A 299 9.33 -7.20 -0.69
C GLY A 299 8.83 -6.92 -2.11
N PHE A 300 7.80 -6.06 -2.24
CA PHE A 300 7.34 -5.59 -3.55
C PHE A 300 8.40 -4.71 -4.24
N GLU A 301 8.95 -3.75 -3.50
CA GLU A 301 9.95 -2.82 -4.01
C GLU A 301 11.26 -3.54 -4.39
N GLU A 302 11.67 -4.55 -3.61
CA GLU A 302 12.78 -5.44 -3.95
C GLU A 302 12.51 -6.22 -5.25
N SER A 303 11.33 -6.83 -5.37
CA SER A 303 10.92 -7.56 -6.58
C SER A 303 10.92 -6.67 -7.82
N LYS A 304 10.46 -5.42 -7.69
CA LYS A 304 10.46 -4.43 -8.78
C LYS A 304 11.89 -4.08 -9.21
N ARG A 305 12.79 -3.88 -8.26
CA ARG A 305 14.20 -3.56 -8.52
C ARG A 305 14.92 -4.71 -9.23
N LEU A 306 14.67 -5.95 -8.81
CA LEU A 306 15.22 -7.15 -9.46
C LEU A 306 14.82 -7.24 -10.94
N VAL A 307 13.53 -7.04 -11.23
CA VAL A 307 13.03 -7.06 -12.61
C VAL A 307 13.61 -5.91 -13.44
N GLN A 308 13.67 -4.70 -12.90
CA GLN A 308 14.24 -3.54 -13.59
C GLN A 308 15.72 -3.74 -13.94
N GLN A 309 16.47 -4.38 -13.04
CA GLN A 309 17.89 -4.67 -13.25
C GLN A 309 18.09 -5.76 -14.32
N GLU A 310 17.26 -6.80 -14.33
CA GLU A 310 17.25 -7.84 -15.39
C GLU A 310 16.99 -7.21 -16.77
N GLN A 311 16.00 -6.33 -16.87
CA GLN A 311 15.68 -5.62 -18.13
C GLN A 311 16.85 -4.73 -18.59
N THR A 312 17.47 -3.98 -17.68
CA THR A 312 18.61 -3.11 -18.00
C THR A 312 19.79 -3.93 -18.54
N TYR A 313 20.11 -5.05 -17.89
CA TYR A 313 21.14 -5.97 -18.34
C TYR A 313 20.82 -6.56 -19.72
N LEU A 314 19.60 -7.07 -19.94
CA LEU A 314 19.19 -7.66 -21.21
C LEU A 314 19.22 -6.63 -22.35
N SER A 315 18.68 -5.43 -22.12
CA SER A 315 18.65 -4.36 -23.10
C SER A 315 20.06 -3.93 -23.53
N GLN A 316 20.96 -3.70 -22.58
CA GLN A 316 22.35 -3.32 -22.88
C GLN A 316 23.13 -4.45 -23.57
N LYS A 317 22.92 -5.71 -23.15
CA LYS A 317 23.54 -6.86 -23.81
C LYS A 317 23.08 -6.99 -25.28
N ILE A 318 21.79 -6.76 -25.54
CA ILE A 318 21.25 -6.76 -26.92
C ILE A 318 21.88 -5.63 -27.74
N GLU A 319 21.91 -4.40 -27.22
CA GLU A 319 22.47 -3.23 -27.91
C GLU A 319 23.94 -3.44 -28.35
N VAL A 320 24.74 -4.07 -27.50
CA VAL A 320 26.15 -4.33 -27.82
C VAL A 320 26.30 -5.45 -28.85
N LEU A 321 25.49 -6.51 -28.76
CA LEU A 321 25.60 -7.71 -29.60
C LEU A 321 24.90 -7.60 -30.95
N GLU A 322 23.88 -6.75 -31.09
CA GLU A 322 23.08 -6.60 -32.32
C GLU A 322 23.93 -6.26 -33.56
N PRO A 323 24.97 -5.40 -33.49
CA PRO A 323 25.81 -5.14 -34.65
C PRO A 323 26.67 -6.34 -35.07
N PHE A 324 27.06 -7.21 -34.13
CA PHE A 324 27.72 -8.47 -34.46
C PHE A 324 26.75 -9.43 -35.17
N GLU A 325 25.51 -9.55 -34.68
CA GLU A 325 24.44 -10.32 -35.32
C GLU A 325 24.23 -9.86 -36.75
N LYS A 326 24.05 -8.54 -36.96
CA LYS A 326 23.87 -7.96 -38.30
C LYS A 326 25.05 -8.28 -39.20
N ARG A 327 26.28 -8.16 -38.69
CA ARG A 327 27.49 -8.40 -39.47
C ARG A 327 27.65 -9.88 -39.85
N LEU A 328 27.38 -10.79 -38.93
CA LEU A 328 27.39 -12.23 -39.19
C LEU A 328 26.29 -12.61 -40.20
N ALA A 329 25.12 -11.98 -40.11
CA ALA A 329 24.05 -12.16 -41.10
C ALA A 329 24.46 -11.68 -42.50
N GLU A 330 25.18 -10.56 -42.62
CA GLU A 330 25.73 -10.07 -43.89
C GLU A 330 26.76 -11.06 -44.48
N PHE A 331 27.65 -11.60 -43.65
CA PHE A 331 28.60 -12.65 -44.06
C PHE A 331 27.89 -13.91 -44.55
N GLN A 332 26.84 -14.34 -43.85
CA GLN A 332 26.03 -15.50 -44.22
C GLN A 332 25.19 -15.26 -45.50
N ALA A 333 24.82 -14.00 -45.77
CA ALA A 333 24.10 -13.60 -46.97
C ALA A 333 25.00 -13.46 -48.20
N LYS A 334 26.29 -13.17 -48.02
CA LYS A 334 27.25 -13.06 -49.13
C LYS A 334 27.41 -14.38 -49.87
N ARG A 335 27.62 -14.29 -51.19
CA ARG A 335 27.86 -15.44 -52.07
C ARG A 335 29.23 -15.29 -52.72
N PHE A 336 30.08 -16.29 -52.53
CA PHE A 336 31.44 -16.35 -53.04
C PHE A 336 31.51 -17.31 -54.21
N THR A 337 32.20 -16.89 -55.25
CA THR A 337 32.42 -17.72 -56.44
C THR A 337 33.56 -18.70 -56.19
N LEU A 338 33.35 -19.98 -56.49
CA LEU A 338 34.38 -21.03 -56.34
C LEU A 338 34.78 -21.59 -57.71
N PRO A 339 35.80 -21.00 -58.38
CA PRO A 339 36.23 -21.44 -59.71
C PRO A 339 36.87 -22.84 -59.73
N GLU A 340 37.40 -23.32 -58.60
CA GLU A 340 38.05 -24.63 -58.46
C GLU A 340 37.06 -25.80 -58.32
N VAL A 341 35.79 -25.52 -57.99
CA VAL A 341 34.76 -26.55 -57.85
C VAL A 341 34.17 -26.89 -59.21
N LYS A 342 34.53 -28.07 -59.74
CA LYS A 342 33.96 -28.58 -60.98
C LYS A 342 32.52 -29.06 -60.76
N LEU A 343 31.56 -28.32 -61.29
CA LEU A 343 30.16 -28.72 -61.42
C LEU A 343 29.84 -29.00 -62.89
N THR A 344 28.96 -29.96 -63.14
CA THR A 344 28.39 -30.20 -64.48
C THR A 344 26.88 -30.04 -64.44
N ALA A 345 26.28 -29.62 -65.55
CA ALA A 345 24.83 -29.54 -65.71
C ALA A 345 24.37 -30.53 -66.79
N SER A 346 23.19 -31.11 -66.58
CA SER A 346 22.42 -31.79 -67.62
C SER A 346 21.10 -31.06 -67.81
N LEU A 347 20.76 -30.75 -69.06
CA LEU A 347 19.48 -30.20 -69.44
C LEU A 347 18.59 -31.33 -69.98
N GLY A 348 17.47 -31.58 -69.30
CA GLY A 348 16.45 -32.54 -69.70
C GLY A 348 15.64 -32.06 -70.91
N SER A 349 14.76 -32.91 -71.42
CA SER A 349 13.87 -32.55 -72.53
C SER A 349 12.94 -31.38 -72.16
N PRO A 350 12.60 -30.48 -73.11
CA PRO A 350 11.70 -29.36 -72.86
C PRO A 350 10.31 -29.82 -72.44
N ASP A 351 9.76 -29.22 -71.39
CA ASP A 351 8.35 -29.35 -71.02
C ASP A 351 7.55 -28.23 -71.71
N ALA A 352 6.85 -28.60 -72.78
CA ALA A 352 6.05 -27.69 -73.58
C ALA A 352 4.85 -27.08 -72.83
N VAL A 353 4.36 -27.73 -71.77
CA VAL A 353 3.23 -27.25 -70.96
C VAL A 353 3.72 -26.23 -69.94
N ALA A 354 4.84 -26.54 -69.27
CA ALA A 354 5.40 -25.69 -68.23
C ALA A 354 6.39 -24.62 -68.74
N SER A 355 6.65 -24.59 -70.06
CA SER A 355 7.57 -23.66 -70.74
C SER A 355 8.96 -23.59 -70.08
N ASN A 356 9.50 -24.74 -69.68
CA ASN A 356 10.80 -24.83 -69.04
C ASN A 356 11.53 -26.15 -69.36
N PHE A 357 12.83 -26.17 -69.09
CA PHE A 357 13.65 -27.37 -69.08
C PHE A 357 13.92 -27.82 -67.64
N PRO A 358 13.79 -29.11 -67.32
CA PRO A 358 14.44 -29.67 -66.13
C PRO A 358 15.96 -29.51 -66.25
N ILE A 359 16.61 -28.92 -65.26
CA ILE A 359 18.08 -28.87 -65.17
C ILE A 359 18.53 -29.65 -63.94
N THR A 360 19.58 -30.45 -64.09
CA THR A 360 20.21 -31.15 -62.97
C THR A 360 21.69 -30.79 -62.90
N ILE A 361 22.12 -30.26 -61.75
CA ILE A 361 23.52 -29.95 -61.46
C ILE A 361 24.14 -31.15 -60.73
N PHE A 362 25.37 -31.52 -61.10
CA PHE A 362 26.09 -32.65 -60.51
C PHE A 362 27.42 -32.21 -59.91
N GLN A 363 27.77 -32.81 -58.77
CA GLN A 363 29.08 -32.77 -58.14
C GLN A 363 29.47 -34.19 -57.72
N GLY A 364 30.18 -34.92 -58.59
CA GLY A 364 30.47 -36.33 -58.37
C GLY A 364 29.18 -37.15 -58.28
N LYS A 365 28.90 -37.74 -57.10
CA LYS A 365 27.68 -38.53 -56.83
C LYS A 365 26.48 -37.69 -56.36
N LYS A 366 26.69 -36.42 -55.99
CA LYS A 366 25.61 -35.52 -55.56
C LYS A 366 24.95 -34.86 -56.76
N SER A 367 23.63 -34.68 -56.70
CA SER A 367 22.89 -33.94 -57.72
C SER A 367 21.81 -33.04 -57.11
N TRP A 368 21.49 -31.96 -57.82
CA TRP A 368 20.45 -31.00 -57.46
C TRP A 368 19.63 -30.65 -58.68
N SER A 369 18.30 -30.68 -58.54
CA SER A 369 17.37 -30.41 -59.63
C SER A 369 16.82 -28.99 -59.55
N GLY A 370 16.57 -28.40 -60.71
CA GLY A 370 15.90 -27.12 -60.87
C GLY A 370 15.19 -27.05 -62.22
N THR A 371 14.71 -25.87 -62.57
CA THR A 371 14.07 -25.61 -63.87
C THR A 371 14.73 -24.42 -64.57
N TRP A 372 14.69 -24.41 -65.89
CA TRP A 372 15.20 -23.33 -66.74
C TRP A 372 14.10 -22.87 -67.71
N PRO A 373 13.49 -21.71 -67.49
CA PRO A 373 12.37 -21.23 -68.32
C PRO A 373 12.83 -20.82 -69.73
N TYR A 374 11.93 -20.94 -70.71
CA TYR A 374 12.12 -20.39 -72.06
C TYR A 374 10.86 -19.65 -72.52
N GLN A 375 11.04 -18.67 -73.40
CA GLN A 375 9.98 -17.76 -73.85
C GLN A 375 9.19 -18.33 -75.04
N ASP A 376 9.87 -19.01 -75.97
CA ASP A 376 9.25 -19.55 -77.17
C ASP A 376 9.90 -20.87 -77.64
N ARG A 377 9.26 -21.53 -78.60
CA ARG A 377 9.69 -22.83 -79.12
C ARG A 377 11.01 -22.78 -79.90
N GLU A 378 11.34 -21.67 -80.53
CA GLU A 378 12.60 -21.53 -81.28
C GLU A 378 13.77 -21.33 -80.32
N GLN A 379 13.57 -20.53 -79.26
CA GLN A 379 14.51 -20.40 -78.15
C GLN A 379 14.73 -21.74 -77.43
N ALA A 380 13.66 -22.51 -77.22
CA ALA A 380 13.77 -23.85 -76.63
C ALA A 380 14.59 -24.81 -77.51
N LYS A 381 14.33 -24.82 -78.83
CA LYS A 381 15.12 -25.63 -79.77
C LYS A 381 16.60 -25.23 -79.76
N ALA A 382 16.89 -23.94 -79.77
CA ALA A 382 18.26 -23.41 -79.76
C ALA A 382 19.01 -23.81 -78.47
N LEU A 383 18.40 -23.58 -77.29
CA LEU A 383 18.93 -23.99 -75.99
C LEU A 383 19.18 -25.50 -75.93
N TYR A 384 18.23 -26.31 -76.38
CA TYR A 384 18.35 -27.76 -76.29
C TYR A 384 19.37 -28.35 -77.27
N ALA A 385 19.48 -27.78 -78.48
CA ALA A 385 20.45 -28.21 -79.49
C ALA A 385 21.91 -27.99 -79.04
N THR A 386 22.15 -26.97 -78.22
CA THR A 386 23.48 -26.57 -77.75
C THR A 386 23.70 -26.82 -76.26
N LYS A 387 22.86 -27.67 -75.65
CA LYS A 387 22.87 -28.01 -74.21
C LYS A 387 24.21 -28.49 -73.65
N THR A 388 25.10 -29.02 -74.50
CA THR A 388 26.44 -29.46 -74.11
C THR A 388 27.39 -28.30 -73.81
N LEU A 389 27.04 -27.07 -74.19
CA LEU A 389 27.82 -25.85 -73.95
C LEU A 389 27.51 -25.20 -72.59
N ILE A 390 26.57 -25.73 -71.81
CA ILE A 390 26.21 -25.16 -70.51
C ILE A 390 27.40 -25.27 -69.56
N THR A 391 27.84 -24.12 -69.07
CA THR A 391 28.86 -24.01 -68.02
C THR A 391 28.18 -23.74 -66.69
N VAL A 392 28.75 -24.24 -65.60
CA VAL A 392 28.18 -24.06 -64.26
C VAL A 392 29.22 -23.48 -63.34
N GLN A 393 28.86 -22.41 -62.63
CA GLN A 393 29.69 -21.80 -61.62
C GLN A 393 29.09 -22.01 -60.23
N ALA A 394 29.89 -22.56 -59.33
CA ALA A 394 29.50 -22.78 -57.95
C ALA A 394 29.54 -21.46 -57.16
N LYS A 395 28.51 -21.22 -56.35
CA LYS A 395 28.46 -20.17 -55.34
C LYS A 395 28.37 -20.79 -53.95
N ALA A 396 29.31 -20.42 -53.09
CA ALA A 396 29.31 -20.79 -51.69
C ALA A 396 28.83 -19.65 -50.79
N ALA A 397 28.23 -20.01 -49.67
CA ALA A 397 27.99 -19.10 -48.56
C ALA A 397 28.78 -19.57 -47.34
N LEU A 398 29.11 -18.64 -46.46
CA LEU A 398 29.58 -18.99 -45.12
C LEU A 398 28.43 -19.67 -44.36
N SER A 399 28.80 -20.62 -43.52
CA SER A 399 27.88 -21.46 -42.76
C SER A 399 28.55 -21.84 -41.45
N ASN A 400 27.77 -22.17 -40.42
CA ASN A 400 28.35 -22.79 -39.23
C ASN A 400 29.01 -24.14 -39.62
N GLY A 401 30.26 -24.32 -39.22
CA GLY A 401 31.11 -25.47 -39.53
C GLY A 401 31.37 -26.36 -38.31
N ALA A 402 32.29 -27.30 -38.45
CA ALA A 402 32.67 -28.20 -37.35
C ALA A 402 33.52 -27.48 -36.29
N LYS A 403 33.33 -27.86 -35.01
CA LYS A 403 34.05 -27.29 -33.85
C LYS A 403 33.96 -25.76 -33.78
N ASP A 404 32.77 -25.22 -34.04
CA ASP A 404 32.45 -23.78 -33.98
C ASP A 404 33.30 -22.89 -34.90
N LYS A 405 33.96 -23.47 -35.90
CA LYS A 405 34.65 -22.71 -36.95
C LYS A 405 33.70 -22.34 -38.08
N THR A 406 34.04 -21.29 -38.81
CA THR A 406 33.31 -20.88 -40.00
C THR A 406 33.61 -21.85 -41.14
N GLY A 407 32.56 -22.52 -41.61
CA GLY A 407 32.62 -23.40 -42.76
C GLY A 407 32.03 -22.74 -44.00
N THR A 408 32.07 -23.47 -45.10
CA THR A 408 31.49 -23.05 -46.37
C THR A 408 30.51 -24.11 -46.87
N LYS A 409 29.38 -23.66 -47.40
CA LYS A 409 28.38 -24.53 -48.03
C LYS A 409 28.11 -24.07 -49.46
N LEU A 410 28.06 -25.02 -50.39
CA LEU A 410 27.59 -24.75 -51.75
C LEU A 410 26.10 -24.45 -51.70
N THR A 411 25.72 -23.21 -51.96
CA THR A 411 24.33 -22.77 -51.78
C THR A 411 23.61 -22.54 -53.09
N LYS A 412 24.34 -22.15 -54.13
CA LYS A 412 23.77 -21.89 -55.46
C LYS A 412 24.74 -22.36 -56.55
N ALA A 413 24.19 -22.75 -57.69
CA ALA A 413 24.91 -22.95 -58.93
C ALA A 413 24.34 -22.00 -59.99
N GLU A 414 25.19 -21.23 -60.64
CA GLU A 414 24.83 -20.38 -61.77
C GLU A 414 25.20 -21.11 -63.06
N ALA A 415 24.20 -21.60 -63.77
CA ALA A 415 24.36 -22.20 -65.08
C ALA A 415 24.27 -21.12 -66.16
N LEU A 416 25.27 -21.05 -67.04
CA LEU A 416 25.36 -20.11 -68.14
C LEU A 416 25.36 -20.88 -69.46
N HIS A 417 24.47 -20.47 -70.37
CA HIS A 417 24.43 -20.98 -71.72
C HIS A 417 25.09 -19.97 -72.69
N PRO A 418 26.37 -20.15 -73.07
CA PRO A 418 27.13 -19.16 -73.83
C PRO A 418 26.59 -18.90 -75.24
N GLY A 419 25.96 -19.89 -75.88
CA GLY A 419 25.40 -19.74 -77.24
C GLY A 419 24.19 -18.79 -77.37
N VAL A 420 23.46 -18.53 -76.28
CA VAL A 420 22.27 -17.65 -76.24
C VAL A 420 22.34 -16.60 -75.14
N GLY A 421 23.43 -16.57 -74.36
CA GLY A 421 23.64 -15.61 -73.26
C GLY A 421 22.71 -15.79 -72.05
N ALA A 422 21.94 -16.88 -71.99
CA ALA A 422 20.98 -17.12 -70.91
C ALA A 422 21.69 -17.62 -69.64
N LYS A 423 21.22 -17.16 -68.47
CA LYS A 423 21.71 -17.59 -67.14
C LYS A 423 20.56 -18.12 -66.30
N GLN A 424 20.81 -19.16 -65.52
CA GLN A 424 19.85 -19.70 -64.57
C GLN A 424 20.53 -20.10 -63.26
N THR A 425 19.86 -19.81 -62.14
CA THR A 425 20.36 -20.16 -60.80
C THR A 425 19.62 -21.37 -60.25
N VAL A 426 20.36 -22.36 -59.75
CA VAL A 426 19.82 -23.55 -59.07
C VAL A 426 20.27 -23.50 -57.60
N ASN A 427 19.32 -23.60 -56.66
CA ASN A 427 19.65 -23.70 -55.24
C ASN A 427 20.18 -25.12 -54.92
N LEU A 428 21.25 -25.20 -54.12
CA LEU A 428 21.95 -26.46 -53.83
C LEU A 428 21.69 -26.91 -52.39
N GLU A 429 22.43 -26.35 -51.42
CA GLU A 429 22.26 -26.63 -50.00
C GLU A 429 21.87 -25.32 -49.24
N THR A 430 21.13 -25.45 -48.15
CA THR A 430 20.85 -24.31 -47.26
C THR A 430 22.01 -24.19 -46.25
N PRO A 431 22.64 -23.02 -46.11
CA PRO A 431 23.72 -22.85 -45.14
C PRO A 431 23.14 -22.92 -43.71
N VAL A 432 23.86 -23.59 -42.82
CA VAL A 432 23.49 -23.64 -41.40
C VAL A 432 23.76 -22.26 -40.80
N PRO A 433 22.78 -21.62 -40.15
CA PRO A 433 22.98 -20.31 -39.55
C PRO A 433 24.06 -20.31 -38.47
N PHE A 434 24.72 -19.17 -38.33
CA PHE A 434 25.59 -18.92 -37.19
C PHE A 434 24.77 -18.99 -35.88
N PRO A 435 25.18 -19.78 -34.87
CA PRO A 435 24.44 -19.92 -33.61
C PRO A 435 24.28 -18.59 -32.85
N GLU A 436 25.20 -17.65 -33.03
CA GLU A 436 25.21 -16.32 -32.43
C GLU A 436 23.94 -15.51 -32.80
N LEU A 437 23.37 -15.75 -34.00
CA LEU A 437 22.13 -15.11 -34.43
C LEU A 437 20.95 -15.52 -33.53
N ALA A 438 20.91 -16.79 -33.12
CA ALA A 438 19.86 -17.30 -32.24
C ALA A 438 20.03 -16.81 -30.78
N VAL A 439 21.27 -16.53 -30.36
CA VAL A 439 21.56 -15.98 -29.02
C VAL A 439 20.89 -14.63 -28.82
N VAL A 440 21.08 -13.70 -29.77
CA VAL A 440 20.49 -12.35 -29.65
C VAL A 440 18.96 -12.40 -29.69
N GLU A 441 18.37 -13.24 -30.55
CA GLU A 441 16.92 -13.43 -30.55
C GLU A 441 16.40 -14.01 -29.22
N GLY A 442 17.13 -14.97 -28.64
CA GLY A 442 16.83 -15.50 -27.30
C GLY A 442 16.88 -14.43 -26.20
N LEU A 443 17.80 -13.46 -26.30
CA LEU A 443 17.84 -12.32 -25.38
C LEU A 443 16.62 -11.40 -25.54
N ARG A 444 16.19 -11.12 -26.79
CA ARG A 444 14.97 -10.33 -27.06
C ARG A 444 13.72 -11.00 -26.48
N VAL A 445 13.61 -12.33 -26.57
CA VAL A 445 12.52 -13.10 -25.93
C VAL A 445 12.55 -12.92 -24.41
N LYS A 446 13.70 -13.10 -23.76
CA LYS A 446 13.84 -12.92 -22.31
C LYS A 446 13.50 -11.50 -21.85
N LEU A 447 13.85 -10.48 -22.65
CA LEU A 447 13.49 -9.09 -22.34
C LEU A 447 11.98 -8.91 -22.30
N ARG A 448 11.26 -9.40 -23.32
CA ARG A 448 9.78 -9.37 -23.37
C ARG A 448 9.15 -10.11 -22.19
N GLU A 449 9.69 -11.26 -21.80
CA GLU A 449 9.23 -12.00 -20.61
C GLU A 449 9.42 -11.18 -19.32
N SER A 450 10.55 -10.50 -19.17
CA SER A 450 10.85 -9.66 -18.00
C SER A 450 9.94 -8.42 -17.95
N GLU A 451 9.64 -7.79 -19.09
CA GLU A 451 8.63 -6.73 -19.21
C GLU A 451 7.23 -7.21 -18.76
N GLY A 452 6.85 -8.43 -19.15
CA GLY A 452 5.61 -9.06 -18.70
C GLY A 452 5.56 -9.28 -17.17
N LYS A 453 6.69 -9.67 -16.55
CA LYS A 453 6.78 -9.80 -15.08
C LYS A 453 6.56 -8.46 -14.39
N GLN A 454 7.13 -7.37 -14.91
CA GLN A 454 6.96 -6.03 -14.36
C GLN A 454 5.50 -5.57 -14.40
N ALA A 455 4.83 -5.77 -15.54
CA ALA A 455 3.42 -5.41 -15.69
C ALA A 455 2.52 -6.20 -14.73
N LYS A 456 2.77 -7.51 -14.56
CA LYS A 456 2.06 -8.35 -13.59
C LYS A 456 2.28 -7.87 -12.16
N LEU A 457 3.53 -7.58 -11.80
CA LEU A 457 3.89 -7.10 -10.46
C LEU A 457 3.16 -5.77 -10.17
N GLU A 458 3.17 -4.80 -11.08
CA GLU A 458 2.47 -3.52 -10.87
C GLU A 458 0.94 -3.72 -10.76
N ALA A 459 0.34 -4.61 -11.56
CA ALA A 459 -1.08 -4.95 -11.44
C ALA A 459 -1.42 -5.57 -10.07
N GLU A 460 -0.58 -6.47 -9.56
CA GLU A 460 -0.75 -7.07 -8.23
C GLU A 460 -0.65 -6.03 -7.11
N ARG A 461 0.26 -5.05 -7.21
CA ARG A 461 0.34 -3.93 -6.26
C ARG A 461 -0.88 -3.03 -6.31
N ILE A 462 -1.33 -2.66 -7.50
CA ILE A 462 -2.54 -1.84 -7.66
C ILE A 462 -3.74 -2.56 -7.03
N ALA A 463 -3.93 -3.84 -7.35
CA ALA A 463 -5.00 -4.65 -6.75
C ALA A 463 -4.89 -4.77 -5.23
N ALA A 464 -3.67 -4.88 -4.69
CA ALA A 464 -3.43 -4.93 -3.24
C ALA A 464 -3.74 -3.58 -2.57
N LEU A 465 -3.33 -2.46 -3.16
CA LEU A 465 -3.62 -1.12 -2.65
C LEU A 465 -5.11 -0.82 -2.67
N GLU A 466 -5.80 -1.11 -3.78
CA GLU A 466 -7.26 -0.97 -3.87
C GLU A 466 -7.99 -1.87 -2.86
N ARG A 467 -7.44 -3.05 -2.54
CA ARG A 467 -8.01 -3.93 -1.51
C ARG A 467 -7.85 -3.34 -0.12
N LEU A 468 -6.71 -2.73 0.18
CA LEU A 468 -6.46 -2.06 1.46
C LEU A 468 -7.36 -0.84 1.63
N GLU A 469 -7.48 -0.01 0.59
CA GLU A 469 -8.38 1.15 0.59
C GLU A 469 -9.85 0.74 0.78
N ARG A 470 -10.28 -0.36 0.12
CA ARG A 470 -11.62 -0.94 0.32
C ARG A 470 -11.86 -1.50 1.73
N LEU A 471 -10.82 -1.97 2.42
CA LEU A 471 -10.93 -2.48 3.80
C LEU A 471 -11.02 -1.35 4.83
N GLU A 472 -10.41 -0.19 4.59
CA GLU A 472 -10.49 0.97 5.48
C GLU A 472 -11.78 1.80 5.29
N ARG A 473 -12.47 1.64 4.16
CA ARG A 473 -13.73 2.35 3.83
C ARG A 473 -14.98 1.78 4.51
N PHE A 474 -14.91 0.53 4.98
CA PHE A 474 -16.05 -0.21 5.54
C PHE A 474 -15.76 -0.68 6.97
N VAL A 475 -16.80 -0.64 7.80
CA VAL A 475 -16.79 -1.18 9.15
C VAL A 475 -17.45 -2.57 9.15
N PRO A 476 -16.81 -3.63 9.67
CA PRO A 476 -17.47 -4.91 9.89
C PRO A 476 -18.48 -4.79 11.04
N ILE A 477 -19.76 -5.02 10.73
CA ILE A 477 -20.85 -4.99 11.71
C ILE A 477 -21.24 -6.43 12.03
N LYS A 478 -21.06 -6.82 13.30
CA LYS A 478 -21.54 -8.11 13.79
C LYS A 478 -23.06 -8.07 13.92
N GLY A 479 -23.73 -8.98 13.23
CA GLY A 479 -25.18 -9.14 13.26
C GLY A 479 -25.69 -9.57 14.64
N GLY A 480 -26.95 -9.24 14.90
CA GLY A 480 -27.61 -9.46 16.18
C GLY A 480 -29.09 -9.14 16.12
N CYS A 481 -29.80 -9.38 17.21
CA CYS A 481 -31.21 -9.05 17.34
C CYS A 481 -31.37 -7.79 18.19
N PHE A 482 -32.28 -6.91 17.80
CA PHE A 482 -32.58 -5.66 18.48
C PHE A 482 -34.05 -5.28 18.38
N LEU A 483 -34.47 -4.35 19.23
CA LEU A 483 -35.79 -3.73 19.14
C LEU A 483 -35.70 -2.52 18.21
N MET A 484 -36.24 -2.67 17.01
CA MET A 484 -36.31 -1.63 15.98
C MET A 484 -37.55 -0.77 16.20
N GLY A 485 -37.42 0.54 15.97
CA GLY A 485 -38.47 1.54 16.19
C GLY A 485 -38.27 2.38 17.45
N ASP A 486 -39.30 3.11 17.84
CA ASP A 486 -39.24 4.07 18.93
C ASP A 486 -39.39 3.41 20.31
N SER A 487 -38.26 3.29 21.00
CA SER A 487 -38.17 2.74 22.36
C SER A 487 -38.28 3.81 23.46
N PHE A 488 -38.41 5.10 23.09
CA PHE A 488 -38.51 6.23 24.00
C PHE A 488 -39.93 6.80 24.11
N LYS A 489 -40.86 6.39 23.24
CA LYS A 489 -42.27 6.85 23.19
C LYS A 489 -42.39 8.36 22.92
N GLU A 490 -41.55 8.84 22.01
CA GLU A 490 -41.46 10.22 21.55
C GLU A 490 -41.68 10.35 20.03
N GLY A 491 -41.74 9.23 19.32
CA GLY A 491 -41.85 9.13 17.86
C GLY A 491 -43.29 9.10 17.35
N GLU A 492 -43.41 8.86 16.05
CA GLU A 492 -44.67 8.79 15.32
C GLU A 492 -45.28 7.37 15.33
N ASP A 493 -46.54 7.24 14.93
CA ASP A 493 -47.30 5.98 14.94
C ASP A 493 -46.72 4.88 14.03
N ASP A 494 -45.87 5.25 13.07
CA ASP A 494 -45.20 4.38 12.11
C ASP A 494 -43.80 3.92 12.58
N GLU A 495 -43.34 4.39 13.74
CA GLU A 495 -42.08 3.98 14.39
C GLU A 495 -42.31 2.82 15.39
N ARG A 496 -43.23 1.90 15.09
CA ARG A 496 -43.66 0.86 16.05
C ARG A 496 -42.52 -0.07 16.48
N LEU A 497 -42.39 -0.26 17.79
CA LEU A 497 -41.37 -1.14 18.36
C LEU A 497 -41.63 -2.62 18.02
N HIS A 498 -40.65 -3.30 17.42
CA HIS A 498 -40.71 -4.72 17.09
C HIS A 498 -39.31 -5.35 17.07
N GLU A 499 -39.23 -6.68 17.20
CA GLU A 499 -37.94 -7.39 17.25
C GLU A 499 -37.42 -7.73 15.85
N VAL A 500 -36.18 -7.39 15.56
CA VAL A 500 -35.52 -7.67 14.28
C VAL A 500 -34.13 -8.24 14.51
N CYS A 501 -33.75 -9.27 13.76
CA CYS A 501 -32.40 -9.79 13.71
C CYS A 501 -31.75 -9.49 12.35
N VAL A 502 -30.51 -9.02 12.34
CA VAL A 502 -29.71 -8.80 11.13
C VAL A 502 -28.48 -9.70 11.13
N SER A 503 -28.06 -10.17 9.96
CA SER A 503 -26.82 -10.93 9.76
C SER A 503 -25.58 -10.03 9.86
N ASP A 504 -24.39 -10.62 9.79
CA ASP A 504 -23.15 -9.84 9.65
C ASP A 504 -23.12 -9.12 8.28
N PHE A 505 -22.64 -7.87 8.27
CA PHE A 505 -22.47 -7.08 7.05
C PHE A 505 -21.32 -6.09 7.19
N TYR A 506 -20.91 -5.47 6.09
CA TYR A 506 -19.96 -4.36 6.09
C TYR A 506 -20.69 -3.08 5.74
N LEU A 507 -20.63 -2.06 6.59
CA LEU A 507 -21.27 -0.78 6.31
C LEU A 507 -20.22 0.31 6.05
N GLY A 508 -20.50 1.18 5.10
CA GLY A 508 -19.64 2.32 4.78
C GLY A 508 -19.44 3.19 6.02
N LYS A 509 -18.18 3.45 6.35
CA LYS A 509 -17.77 4.31 7.48
C LYS A 509 -18.42 5.70 7.42
N TYR A 510 -18.56 6.20 6.20
CA TYR A 510 -19.12 7.49 5.82
C TYR A 510 -20.25 7.32 4.81
N GLU A 511 -21.07 8.36 4.68
CA GLU A 511 -21.90 8.63 3.49
C GLU A 511 -21.00 8.57 2.22
N VAL A 512 -21.60 8.28 1.05
CA VAL A 512 -20.86 8.35 -0.22
C VAL A 512 -20.50 9.81 -0.50
N THR A 513 -19.25 10.07 -0.83
CA THR A 513 -18.75 11.41 -1.10
C THR A 513 -18.99 11.82 -2.55
N GLN A 514 -18.92 13.12 -2.81
CA GLN A 514 -19.03 13.68 -4.16
C GLN A 514 -17.94 13.14 -5.10
N GLU A 515 -16.71 12.99 -4.60
CA GLU A 515 -15.60 12.42 -5.38
C GLU A 515 -15.85 10.94 -5.73
N GLU A 516 -16.36 10.15 -4.79
CA GLU A 516 -16.72 8.74 -5.04
C GLU A 516 -17.83 8.61 -6.07
N TRP A 517 -18.84 9.48 -5.99
CA TRP A 517 -19.93 9.54 -6.97
C TRP A 517 -19.40 9.89 -8.37
N GLU A 518 -18.62 10.97 -8.48
CA GLU A 518 -18.10 11.47 -9.75
C GLU A 518 -17.18 10.45 -10.44
N LYS A 519 -16.37 9.72 -9.68
CA LYS A 519 -15.54 8.63 -10.21
C LYS A 519 -16.35 7.53 -10.91
N VAL A 520 -17.54 7.20 -10.41
CA VAL A 520 -18.39 6.14 -10.96
C VAL A 520 -19.35 6.65 -12.04
N MET A 521 -19.91 7.85 -11.84
CA MET A 521 -20.99 8.38 -12.67
C MET A 521 -20.51 9.38 -13.73
N GLY A 522 -19.37 10.01 -13.54
CA GLY A 522 -18.79 11.01 -14.45
C GLY A 522 -19.43 12.40 -14.36
N ASN A 523 -20.22 12.65 -13.31
CA ASN A 523 -20.85 13.94 -13.02
C ASN A 523 -20.97 14.15 -11.50
N ASN A 524 -21.30 15.37 -11.05
CA ASN A 524 -21.62 15.66 -9.65
C ASN A 524 -22.96 16.42 -9.58
N PRO A 525 -24.02 15.85 -8.97
CA PRO A 525 -25.33 16.48 -8.88
C PRO A 525 -25.51 17.44 -7.70
N SER A 526 -24.52 17.52 -6.81
CA SER A 526 -24.63 18.15 -5.49
C SER A 526 -24.70 19.68 -5.56
N ASP A 527 -25.53 20.29 -4.72
CA ASP A 527 -25.61 21.74 -4.53
C ASP A 527 -24.41 22.30 -3.74
N PHE A 528 -23.89 21.54 -2.77
CA PHE A 528 -22.81 21.98 -1.87
C PHE A 528 -21.46 21.39 -2.28
N GLU A 529 -20.91 21.90 -3.38
CA GLU A 529 -19.69 21.35 -4.02
C GLU A 529 -18.45 21.37 -3.12
N ARG A 530 -17.98 20.17 -2.77
CA ARG A 530 -16.66 19.91 -2.16
C ARG A 530 -16.39 18.41 -2.21
N ALA A 531 -15.22 18.00 -2.69
CA ALA A 531 -14.88 16.58 -2.92
C ALA A 531 -15.26 15.62 -1.77
N ASN A 532 -14.92 16.01 -0.52
CA ASN A 532 -15.14 15.17 0.67
C ASN A 532 -16.51 15.38 1.35
N ASN A 533 -17.39 16.22 0.81
CA ASN A 533 -18.77 16.31 1.30
C ASN A 533 -19.57 15.08 0.84
N PRO A 534 -20.66 14.72 1.54
CA PRO A 534 -21.58 13.73 1.01
C PRO A 534 -22.13 14.21 -0.33
N VAL A 535 -22.29 13.27 -1.26
CA VAL A 535 -23.06 13.54 -2.46
C VAL A 535 -24.54 13.71 -2.06
N GLU A 536 -25.21 14.71 -2.62
CA GLU A 536 -26.65 14.93 -2.45
C GLU A 536 -27.33 15.30 -3.77
N ASN A 537 -28.65 15.53 -3.73
CA ASN A 537 -29.45 15.87 -4.90
C ASN A 537 -29.50 14.77 -5.98
N MET A 538 -29.43 13.51 -5.55
CA MET A 538 -29.78 12.33 -6.37
C MET A 538 -31.06 11.67 -5.90
N SER A 539 -31.71 10.97 -6.83
CA SER A 539 -32.85 10.11 -6.55
C SER A 539 -32.41 8.70 -6.14
N TRP A 540 -33.31 7.92 -5.56
CA TRP A 540 -33.08 6.51 -5.25
C TRP A 540 -32.77 5.70 -6.53
N ASN A 541 -33.40 6.05 -7.65
CA ASN A 541 -33.16 5.41 -8.94
C ASN A 541 -31.72 5.66 -9.44
N ASP A 542 -31.22 6.89 -9.32
CA ASP A 542 -29.85 7.23 -9.72
C ASP A 542 -28.83 6.43 -8.89
N ILE A 543 -29.14 6.15 -7.62
CA ILE A 543 -28.31 5.31 -6.75
C ILE A 543 -28.28 3.86 -7.25
N GLN A 544 -29.38 3.33 -7.80
CA GLN A 544 -29.36 1.99 -8.39
C GLN A 544 -28.44 1.92 -9.63
N ASP A 545 -28.43 2.97 -10.45
CA ASP A 545 -27.52 3.07 -11.60
C ASP A 545 -26.06 3.18 -11.14
N PHE A 546 -25.80 3.99 -10.11
CA PHE A 546 -24.49 4.07 -9.45
C PHE A 546 -24.04 2.69 -8.94
N LEU A 547 -24.90 1.98 -8.22
CA LEU A 547 -24.61 0.63 -7.71
C LEU A 547 -24.37 -0.37 -8.84
N GLY A 548 -25.12 -0.30 -9.93
CA GLY A 548 -24.92 -1.13 -11.11
C GLY A 548 -23.54 -0.95 -11.73
N LYS A 549 -23.12 0.31 -11.94
CA LYS A 549 -21.79 0.63 -12.46
C LYS A 549 -20.68 0.23 -11.48
N LEU A 550 -20.84 0.53 -10.20
CA LEU A 550 -19.87 0.18 -9.16
C LEU A 550 -19.68 -1.34 -9.05
N ASN A 551 -20.77 -2.11 -9.08
CA ASN A 551 -20.72 -3.57 -9.03
C ASN A 551 -20.11 -4.19 -10.29
N ALA A 552 -20.33 -3.61 -11.47
CA ALA A 552 -19.70 -4.06 -12.71
C ALA A 552 -18.16 -3.87 -12.70
N GLN A 553 -17.66 -2.94 -11.89
CA GLN A 553 -16.23 -2.62 -11.75
C GLN A 553 -15.59 -3.25 -10.49
N SER A 554 -16.33 -4.10 -9.76
CA SER A 554 -15.88 -4.66 -8.48
C SER A 554 -16.32 -6.12 -8.29
N ASP A 555 -16.41 -6.60 -7.04
CA ASP A 555 -16.80 -7.98 -6.73
C ASP A 555 -18.33 -8.22 -6.73
N GLY A 556 -19.11 -7.20 -7.12
CA GLY A 556 -20.56 -7.30 -7.29
C GLY A 556 -21.35 -7.36 -5.98
N LYS A 557 -20.77 -6.94 -4.85
CA LYS A 557 -21.36 -7.10 -3.50
C LYS A 557 -21.93 -5.83 -2.87
N TYR A 558 -21.95 -4.70 -3.57
CA TYR A 558 -22.42 -3.41 -3.04
C TYR A 558 -23.93 -3.25 -3.22
N ARG A 559 -24.60 -2.70 -2.20
CA ARG A 559 -26.02 -2.34 -2.21
C ARG A 559 -26.31 -1.21 -1.22
N LEU A 560 -27.54 -0.70 -1.22
CA LEU A 560 -28.05 0.07 -0.10
C LEU A 560 -28.25 -0.84 1.12
N PRO A 561 -28.07 -0.33 2.35
CA PRO A 561 -28.51 -1.03 3.54
C PRO A 561 -30.03 -1.21 3.52
N THR A 562 -30.52 -2.28 4.14
CA THR A 562 -31.93 -2.32 4.51
C THR A 562 -32.19 -1.32 5.63
N GLU A 563 -33.44 -0.93 5.79
CA GLU A 563 -33.85 -0.02 6.86
C GLU A 563 -33.45 -0.55 8.24
N ALA A 564 -33.61 -1.87 8.45
CA ALA A 564 -33.22 -2.53 9.69
C ALA A 564 -31.71 -2.55 9.91
N GLU A 565 -30.92 -2.81 8.87
CA GLU A 565 -29.45 -2.77 8.96
C GLU A 565 -28.95 -1.36 9.30
N TRP A 566 -29.56 -0.34 8.68
CA TRP A 566 -29.24 1.05 8.93
C TRP A 566 -29.54 1.43 10.39
N GLU A 567 -30.74 1.11 10.90
CA GLU A 567 -31.10 1.45 12.28
C GLU A 567 -30.28 0.67 13.30
N TYR A 568 -30.03 -0.63 13.06
CA TYR A 568 -29.15 -1.45 13.90
C TYR A 568 -27.76 -0.82 14.03
N ALA A 569 -27.20 -0.35 12.91
CA ALA A 569 -25.91 0.30 12.85
C ALA A 569 -25.90 1.71 13.50
N CYS A 570 -26.97 2.50 13.29
CA CYS A 570 -27.16 3.80 13.95
C CYS A 570 -27.15 3.62 15.48
N ARG A 571 -27.81 2.56 15.94
CA ARG A 571 -27.91 2.15 17.34
C ARG A 571 -26.70 1.40 17.89
N GLU A 572 -25.52 1.54 17.28
CA GLU A 572 -24.28 0.91 17.77
C GLU A 572 -24.36 -0.62 17.95
N GLY A 573 -25.05 -1.31 17.03
CA GLY A 573 -25.33 -2.74 17.15
C GLY A 573 -26.61 -3.03 17.91
N GLY A 574 -27.64 -2.19 17.73
CA GLY A 574 -28.97 -2.41 18.29
C GLY A 574 -29.18 -1.95 19.74
N LYS A 575 -28.27 -1.15 20.30
CA LYS A 575 -28.42 -0.55 21.63
C LYS A 575 -29.62 0.40 21.71
N LYS A 576 -30.13 0.57 22.92
CA LYS A 576 -31.17 1.57 23.21
C LYS A 576 -30.54 2.97 23.35
N VAL A 577 -30.26 3.60 22.22
CA VAL A 577 -29.77 4.99 22.12
C VAL A 577 -30.68 5.81 21.21
N LYS A 578 -30.84 7.11 21.47
CA LYS A 578 -31.69 7.97 20.64
C LYS A 578 -31.01 8.37 19.33
N PHE A 579 -29.71 8.64 19.36
CA PHE A 579 -28.96 9.22 18.25
C PHE A 579 -27.77 8.35 17.82
N GLY A 580 -27.39 8.52 16.57
CA GLY A 580 -26.26 7.85 15.93
C GLY A 580 -24.89 8.28 16.43
N ASN A 581 -24.80 9.15 17.44
CA ASN A 581 -23.57 9.44 18.20
C ASN A 581 -23.44 8.56 19.47
N GLY A 582 -24.33 7.57 19.64
CA GLY A 582 -24.36 6.69 20.81
C GLY A 582 -24.97 7.30 22.06
N LYS A 583 -25.65 8.46 21.96
CA LYS A 583 -26.19 9.20 23.10
C LYS A 583 -27.69 9.46 22.96
N ASP A 584 -28.30 9.83 24.09
CA ASP A 584 -29.69 10.25 24.14
C ASP A 584 -29.87 11.77 24.02
N ILE A 585 -28.77 12.52 23.91
CA ILE A 585 -28.74 13.98 23.72
C ILE A 585 -27.92 14.28 22.46
N LEU A 586 -28.43 15.19 21.63
CA LEU A 586 -27.75 15.65 20.42
C LEU A 586 -27.19 17.06 20.58
N ASP A 587 -25.87 17.17 20.41
CA ASP A 587 -25.10 18.42 20.49
C ASP A 587 -24.63 18.86 19.09
N PRO A 588 -24.83 20.13 18.68
CA PRO A 588 -24.36 20.65 17.40
C PRO A 588 -22.82 20.63 17.21
N ARG A 589 -22.06 20.33 18.26
CA ARG A 589 -20.61 20.08 18.23
C ARG A 589 -20.26 18.64 17.83
N GLU A 590 -21.22 17.71 17.87
CA GLU A 590 -21.04 16.28 17.64
C GLU A 590 -21.82 15.77 16.42
N ALA A 591 -22.64 16.63 15.80
CA ALA A 591 -23.40 16.32 14.59
C ALA A 591 -23.68 17.60 13.80
N ASN A 592 -23.95 17.45 12.49
CA ASN A 592 -24.36 18.56 11.63
C ASN A 592 -25.88 18.63 11.50
N PHE A 593 -26.51 19.58 12.19
CA PHE A 593 -27.96 19.82 12.15
C PHE A 593 -28.30 21.27 12.51
N ASN A 594 -29.58 21.63 12.47
CA ASN A 594 -30.04 22.94 12.88
C ASN A 594 -30.13 23.04 14.41
N GLY A 595 -29.02 23.42 15.04
CA GLY A 595 -28.95 23.67 16.49
C GLY A 595 -29.45 25.05 16.94
N SER A 596 -29.92 25.91 16.04
CA SER A 596 -30.16 27.33 16.36
C SER A 596 -31.34 27.56 17.29
N ALA A 597 -32.34 26.68 17.25
CA ALA A 597 -33.52 26.71 18.09
C ALA A 597 -33.65 25.40 18.85
N ASN A 598 -33.43 25.42 20.17
CA ASN A 598 -33.67 24.26 21.00
C ASN A 598 -35.15 24.20 21.38
N LYS A 599 -35.88 23.21 20.87
CA LYS A 599 -37.28 22.94 21.23
C LYS A 599 -37.47 21.64 22.00
N GLU A 600 -36.43 20.80 22.06
CA GLU A 600 -36.52 19.42 22.54
C GLU A 600 -35.61 19.24 23.77
N SER A 601 -36.08 18.54 24.80
CA SER A 601 -35.32 18.32 26.05
C SER A 601 -34.02 17.54 25.84
N TYR A 602 -33.90 16.83 24.72
CA TYR A 602 -32.78 15.99 24.33
C TYR A 602 -31.83 16.67 23.33
N SER A 603 -31.75 18.00 23.34
CA SER A 603 -30.82 18.76 22.50
C SER A 603 -30.20 19.95 23.21
N VAL A 604 -29.00 20.32 22.75
CA VAL A 604 -28.26 21.51 23.17
C VAL A 604 -28.36 22.57 22.07
N GLN A 605 -28.63 23.82 22.44
CA GLN A 605 -28.61 24.93 21.48
C GLN A 605 -27.19 25.18 20.98
N GLY A 606 -27.04 25.48 19.70
CA GLY A 606 -25.73 25.76 19.10
C GLY A 606 -25.82 26.21 17.65
N LYS A 607 -24.71 26.04 16.92
CA LYS A 607 -24.56 26.56 15.56
C LYS A 607 -25.43 25.79 14.57
N ASN A 608 -26.19 26.52 13.76
CA ASN A 608 -26.75 26.01 12.51
C ASN A 608 -25.76 26.31 11.37
N ARG A 609 -25.23 25.27 10.71
CA ARG A 609 -24.22 25.41 9.64
C ARG A 609 -24.83 25.71 8.28
N GLN A 610 -26.11 25.41 8.07
CA GLN A 610 -26.87 25.70 6.85
C GLN A 610 -26.26 25.09 5.56
N ARG A 611 -25.51 24.00 5.68
CA ARG A 611 -24.91 23.24 4.56
C ARG A 611 -24.35 21.90 5.05
N THR A 612 -24.02 21.03 4.11
CA THR A 612 -23.25 19.81 4.38
C THR A 612 -21.83 20.11 4.88
N THR A 613 -21.28 19.18 5.64
CA THR A 613 -19.88 19.17 6.09
C THR A 613 -19.14 17.99 5.48
N PRO A 614 -17.79 18.03 5.39
CA PRO A 614 -17.02 16.86 4.98
C PRO A 614 -17.38 15.65 5.84
N VAL A 615 -17.52 14.50 5.22
CA VAL A 615 -17.82 13.27 5.96
C VAL A 615 -16.75 13.01 7.01
N GLY A 616 -17.14 12.51 8.17
CA GLY A 616 -16.23 12.25 9.27
C GLY A 616 -15.76 13.49 10.04
N SER A 617 -16.42 14.64 9.88
CA SER A 617 -16.10 15.87 10.61
C SER A 617 -16.37 15.77 12.12
N PHE A 618 -17.16 14.79 12.56
CA PHE A 618 -17.55 14.57 13.95
C PHE A 618 -17.08 13.21 14.45
N ALA A 619 -17.17 12.96 15.76
CA ALA A 619 -16.77 11.66 16.31
C ALA A 619 -17.70 10.54 15.79
N PRO A 620 -17.15 9.34 15.53
CA PRO A 620 -17.98 8.19 15.18
C PRO A 620 -18.75 7.66 16.38
N ASN A 621 -19.75 6.83 16.10
CA ASN A 621 -20.35 5.96 17.11
C ASN A 621 -19.41 4.82 17.52
N ALA A 622 -19.79 4.00 18.50
CA ALA A 622 -18.96 2.91 19.02
C ALA A 622 -18.61 1.82 17.98
N LEU A 623 -19.32 1.75 16.85
CA LEU A 623 -18.95 0.86 15.73
C LEU A 623 -17.89 1.50 14.81
N GLY A 624 -17.62 2.80 14.93
CA GLY A 624 -16.74 3.52 14.01
C GLY A 624 -17.47 4.14 12.82
N LEU A 625 -18.80 4.25 12.87
CA LEU A 625 -19.61 4.88 11.82
C LEU A 625 -19.82 6.37 12.13
N TYR A 626 -19.69 7.19 11.10
CA TYR A 626 -19.79 8.63 11.18
C TYR A 626 -21.11 9.12 10.59
N ASP A 627 -21.54 10.29 11.04
CA ASP A 627 -22.66 11.04 10.45
C ASP A 627 -23.99 10.26 10.42
N MET A 628 -24.18 9.26 11.30
CA MET A 628 -25.43 8.48 11.40
C MET A 628 -26.63 9.31 11.92
N SER A 629 -26.38 10.54 12.38
CA SER A 629 -27.40 11.54 12.74
C SER A 629 -26.99 12.92 12.21
N GLY A 630 -27.69 13.42 11.20
CA GLY A 630 -27.44 14.72 10.58
C GLY A 630 -26.62 14.63 9.30
N ASN A 631 -26.03 15.75 8.89
CA ASN A 631 -25.38 15.95 7.59
C ASN A 631 -26.35 15.78 6.41
N VAL A 632 -26.58 14.58 5.88
CA VAL A 632 -27.66 14.30 4.92
C VAL A 632 -28.52 13.12 5.36
N TRP A 633 -29.80 13.16 4.99
CA TRP A 633 -30.65 11.98 5.06
C TRP A 633 -30.08 10.89 4.16
N GLU A 634 -30.28 9.64 4.54
CA GLU A 634 -29.73 8.52 3.80
C GLU A 634 -30.82 7.61 3.25
N TRP A 635 -30.82 7.43 1.93
CA TRP A 635 -31.65 6.43 1.28
C TRP A 635 -31.30 5.01 1.75
N VAL A 636 -32.33 4.19 1.98
CA VAL A 636 -32.19 2.75 2.23
C VAL A 636 -32.94 1.94 1.17
N GLN A 637 -32.76 0.62 1.17
CA GLN A 637 -33.32 -0.25 0.13
C GLN A 637 -34.85 -0.35 0.18
N ASP A 638 -35.44 -0.25 1.37
CA ASP A 638 -36.81 -0.65 1.66
C ASP A 638 -37.87 0.27 1.02
N TRP A 639 -39.00 -0.33 0.64
CA TRP A 639 -40.24 0.42 0.41
C TRP A 639 -40.80 0.90 1.75
N TYR A 640 -41.37 2.10 1.79
CA TYR A 640 -42.02 2.61 2.99
C TYR A 640 -43.38 1.94 3.20
N GLY A 641 -43.63 1.51 4.43
CA GLY A 641 -44.86 0.86 4.86
C GLY A 641 -44.80 0.50 6.35
N ASP A 642 -45.89 -0.08 6.84
CA ASP A 642 -46.05 -0.42 8.26
C ASP A 642 -45.09 -1.52 8.71
N TYR A 643 -44.59 -1.38 9.95
CA TYR A 643 -43.86 -2.46 10.60
C TYR A 643 -44.79 -3.59 11.04
N PRO A 644 -44.45 -4.85 10.74
CA PRO A 644 -45.20 -5.98 11.26
C PRO A 644 -44.94 -6.13 12.76
N SER A 645 -45.93 -6.59 13.51
CA SER A 645 -45.81 -6.80 14.96
C SER A 645 -44.97 -8.03 15.35
N LYS A 646 -44.62 -8.89 14.39
CA LYS A 646 -43.90 -10.14 14.62
C LYS A 646 -42.39 -9.95 14.47
N LYS A 647 -41.63 -10.79 15.16
CA LYS A 647 -40.18 -10.88 15.00
C LYS A 647 -39.80 -11.13 13.53
N GLN A 648 -38.77 -10.44 13.04
CA GLN A 648 -38.23 -10.62 11.68
C GLN A 648 -36.73 -10.95 11.70
N THR A 649 -36.26 -11.61 10.64
CA THR A 649 -34.84 -11.87 10.39
C THR A 649 -34.49 -11.35 9.00
N ASN A 650 -33.51 -10.45 8.91
CA ASN A 650 -33.09 -9.75 7.69
C ASN A 650 -34.26 -9.17 6.88
N PRO A 651 -35.14 -8.34 7.48
CA PRO A 651 -36.25 -7.76 6.75
C PRO A 651 -35.75 -6.84 5.64
N THR A 652 -36.46 -6.86 4.51
CA THR A 652 -36.21 -6.03 3.33
C THR A 652 -37.39 -5.11 3.02
N GLY A 653 -38.23 -4.86 4.04
CA GLY A 653 -39.46 -4.09 3.93
C GLY A 653 -40.55 -4.80 3.12
N PRO A 654 -41.64 -4.08 2.80
CA PRO A 654 -42.69 -4.54 1.89
C PRO A 654 -42.15 -4.86 0.48
N SER A 655 -42.82 -5.75 -0.24
CA SER A 655 -42.43 -6.12 -1.62
C SER A 655 -42.65 -5.00 -2.66
N GLY A 656 -43.45 -3.99 -2.33
CA GLY A 656 -43.78 -2.86 -3.19
C GLY A 656 -44.34 -1.68 -2.40
N GLY A 657 -44.27 -0.48 -2.98
CA GLY A 657 -44.77 0.75 -2.37
C GLY A 657 -44.70 1.93 -3.35
N SER A 658 -45.16 3.10 -2.91
CA SER A 658 -45.04 4.35 -3.68
C SER A 658 -43.77 5.14 -3.34
N ASN A 659 -43.29 5.03 -2.10
CA ASN A 659 -42.15 5.78 -1.58
C ASN A 659 -41.08 4.83 -1.04
N ARG A 660 -39.81 5.21 -1.17
CA ARG A 660 -38.67 4.55 -0.53
C ARG A 660 -38.36 5.22 0.80
N VAL A 661 -37.79 4.46 1.74
CA VAL A 661 -37.43 4.98 3.06
C VAL A 661 -36.11 5.74 3.00
N TYR A 662 -35.99 6.80 3.80
CA TYR A 662 -34.71 7.43 4.14
C TYR A 662 -34.62 7.72 5.66
N ARG A 663 -33.40 7.77 6.20
CA ARG A 663 -33.12 7.81 7.66
C ARG A 663 -32.01 8.80 8.04
N GLY A 664 -31.93 9.16 9.33
CA GLY A 664 -30.77 9.87 9.92
C GLY A 664 -30.85 11.39 10.07
N GLY A 665 -31.77 12.07 9.40
CA GLY A 665 -31.87 13.52 9.42
C GLY A 665 -30.82 14.22 8.57
N SER A 666 -30.85 15.55 8.50
CA SER A 666 -29.87 16.33 7.73
C SER A 666 -29.48 17.64 8.42
N TRP A 667 -28.54 18.37 7.82
CA TRP A 667 -28.03 19.65 8.30
C TRP A 667 -29.10 20.71 8.56
N LEU A 668 -30.28 20.60 7.93
CA LEU A 668 -31.36 21.59 8.02
C LEU A 668 -32.35 21.31 9.17
N PHE A 669 -32.46 20.06 9.61
CA PHE A 669 -33.54 19.63 10.51
C PHE A 669 -33.16 19.67 11.99
N TYR A 670 -34.19 19.52 12.82
CA TYR A 670 -34.11 19.54 14.27
C TYR A 670 -33.92 18.13 14.84
N PRO A 671 -33.38 18.00 16.06
CA PRO A 671 -33.06 16.72 16.71
C PRO A 671 -34.16 15.64 16.62
N ARG A 672 -35.44 16.02 16.68
CA ARG A 672 -36.57 15.07 16.56
C ARG A 672 -36.48 14.15 15.35
N THR A 673 -36.03 14.65 14.20
CA THR A 673 -35.94 13.88 12.94
C THR A 673 -34.57 13.21 12.76
N LEU A 674 -33.61 13.48 13.65
CA LEU A 674 -32.27 12.89 13.61
C LEU A 674 -32.15 11.61 14.45
N ARG A 675 -33.23 11.23 15.15
CA ARG A 675 -33.28 10.02 15.98
C ARG A 675 -33.06 8.79 15.11
N CYS A 676 -32.38 7.77 15.63
CA CYS A 676 -32.19 6.50 14.91
C CYS A 676 -33.52 5.82 14.55
N ALA A 677 -34.59 6.02 15.35
CA ALA A 677 -35.92 5.47 15.07
C ALA A 677 -36.71 6.27 14.04
N TYR A 678 -36.39 7.57 13.86
CA TYR A 678 -37.17 8.41 12.96
C TYR A 678 -36.97 7.92 11.53
N ARG A 679 -38.08 7.86 10.81
CA ARG A 679 -38.16 7.38 9.44
C ARG A 679 -39.07 8.30 8.65
N ASP A 680 -38.76 8.44 7.38
CA ASP A 680 -39.57 9.22 6.46
C ASP A 680 -39.39 8.62 5.06
N SER A 681 -40.14 9.12 4.09
CA SER A 681 -40.19 8.53 2.76
C SER A 681 -40.41 9.54 1.65
N ARG A 682 -39.95 9.19 0.45
CA ARG A 682 -40.12 10.00 -0.75
C ARG A 682 -40.18 9.10 -1.97
N TYR A 683 -40.79 9.62 -3.04
CA TYR A 683 -40.82 8.94 -4.33
C TYR A 683 -39.40 8.58 -4.79
N PRO A 684 -39.19 7.39 -5.37
CA PRO A 684 -37.85 6.93 -5.77
C PRO A 684 -37.19 7.80 -6.86
N SER A 685 -37.98 8.59 -7.59
CA SER A 685 -37.50 9.57 -8.58
C SER A 685 -37.24 10.97 -8.00
N GLY A 686 -37.57 11.22 -6.73
CA GLY A 686 -37.36 12.52 -6.11
C GLY A 686 -35.93 12.69 -5.62
N SER A 687 -35.30 13.80 -5.99
CA SER A 687 -34.02 14.25 -5.42
C SER A 687 -34.23 15.40 -4.42
N HIS A 688 -33.23 15.64 -3.58
CA HIS A 688 -33.17 16.83 -2.72
C HIS A 688 -31.73 17.03 -2.23
N ASN A 689 -31.31 18.27 -2.04
CA ASN A 689 -30.00 18.61 -1.46
C ASN A 689 -29.81 18.30 0.04
N LEU A 690 -30.76 17.57 0.61
CA LEU A 690 -30.72 17.06 1.97
C LEU A 690 -30.62 15.53 1.98
N LEU A 691 -30.64 14.86 0.82
CA LEU A 691 -30.68 13.40 0.67
C LEU A 691 -29.42 12.92 -0.04
N GLY A 692 -28.69 12.02 0.62
CA GLY A 692 -27.59 11.23 0.09
C GLY A 692 -27.80 9.75 0.43
N PHE A 693 -26.71 9.00 0.60
CA PHE A 693 -26.76 7.58 0.97
C PHE A 693 -25.39 7.10 1.46
N ARG A 694 -25.37 5.90 2.06
CA ARG A 694 -24.13 5.15 2.32
C ARG A 694 -24.20 3.76 1.72
N LEU A 695 -23.03 3.18 1.49
CA LEU A 695 -22.91 1.83 0.93
C LEU A 695 -22.95 0.75 2.01
N LEU A 696 -23.54 -0.38 1.68
CA LEU A 696 -23.36 -1.64 2.38
C LEU A 696 -22.71 -2.65 1.41
N ARG A 697 -21.78 -3.46 1.92
CA ARG A 697 -21.20 -4.59 1.21
C ARG A 697 -21.53 -5.90 1.92
N THR A 698 -22.07 -6.87 1.19
CA THR A 698 -22.47 -8.17 1.75
C THR A 698 -21.25 -8.92 2.29
N ALA A 699 -21.38 -9.48 3.50
CA ALA A 699 -20.31 -10.29 4.09
C ALA A 699 -20.00 -11.54 3.23
N PRO A 700 -18.74 -12.03 3.22
CA PRO A 700 -18.34 -13.22 2.46
C PRO A 700 -19.11 -14.49 2.83
#